data_AF-A0AAQ4DCT7-F1
#
_entry.id   AF-A0AAQ4DCT7-F1
#
_cell.length_a   1.000
_cell.length_b   1.000
_cell.length_c   1.000
_cell.angle_alpha   90.00
_cell.angle_beta   90.00
_cell.angle_gamma   90.00
#
_symmetry.space_group_name_H-M   'P 1'
#
loop_
_entity.id
_entity.type
_entity.pdbx_description
1 polymer ?
#
loop_
_entity_poly.entity_id
_entity_poly.type
_entity_poly.pdbx_seq_one_letter_code
_entity_poly.pdbx_strand_id
1 'polypeptide(L)'
;MDFEKKTEVKGKSWRREREERGRRQQARALQAEKGDQQCAPLSGNSVPHGAGGDVKHADDVTPGDSSGDKVSPKRADSLPPEETSEEVAISSVEDNAAAAEETEKAVFDAYVTELQERLNLKLELRNKNLAASGNRPEEAFFSKLDSNLRKNTAFVKKLKTISEAQRDSLLKDMAGLNLTKYISEVAAAIVEAKLKMSDIQTAVVVCSSLHQRYAEFSTQLLENWLKALPLKKDDKATNLSKIRVDLRFFAELLVCGVFTQKEGLPVLRNLLTFLTTSDREEHNNLNILISFCKHCGEDFAGLVPRKIRILAQKYIRDVPISDFLTPDKQKSLLSILREYYRSLCRHLLRDHQNLRGLEVHNRRVLQTKGELSGEQKEKCEAAHLAFQKLLAGTQQFADVLDEDVPDLPLEEITTLDNDAATLDIHNRFKGGELDGSTSLWEDEETRSFYENLPDLKAFIPGILFKDSVQATNTVSSMEDPVDLSLEEDLQKLEMEGALEIEEERESARSDDSSKLEEKDLTETLLQEIEAPDEEPAAGTGPGTANKLLLDGFLNSLLHCVSREMVDQAAEQFCMNLNTKPNRNKLIKALFLVPRTRLDLLPFYARFVATLAPCMPDVATDLVSMLKQDFKFHLKKKDQINIESKVKTMRFIGELVKFNIFPKSDALQCLKNLLLDFSHHYIEMACNLLETCGRFLFRSPDSHQRTKVYLEQMMRKKAVQALDSRYITMIENAFYYCNPPEAPMSVRVVRPPLHEYIRKLLYKDLAKSNTEKV
;
A
#
# COMPACT_ATOMS: atom_id res chain seq x y z
N MET A 1 27.76 -8.14 -58.34
CA MET A 1 27.43 -6.86 -58.99
C MET A 1 26.25 -6.28 -58.26
N ASP A 2 26.53 -5.19 -57.56
CA ASP A 2 25.67 -4.06 -57.19
C ASP A 2 24.32 -4.33 -56.51
N PHE A 3 24.18 -3.88 -55.26
CA PHE A 3 23.56 -2.58 -54.98
C PHE A 3 23.63 -2.24 -53.49
N GLU A 4 24.45 -1.23 -53.15
CA GLU A 4 24.28 -0.41 -51.95
C GLU A 4 22.98 0.40 -52.06
N LYS A 5 22.17 0.45 -50.99
CA LYS A 5 21.26 1.58 -50.73
C LYS A 5 21.07 1.79 -49.21
N LYS A 6 21.60 2.93 -48.75
CA LYS A 6 21.40 3.56 -47.45
C LYS A 6 19.90 3.80 -47.15
N THR A 7 19.51 3.61 -45.89
CA THR A 7 18.45 4.42 -45.25
C THR A 7 18.89 4.83 -43.84
N GLU A 8 19.15 6.14 -43.68
CA GLU A 8 19.39 6.81 -42.40
C GLU A 8 18.10 6.84 -41.58
N VAL A 9 18.15 6.34 -40.34
CA VAL A 9 17.10 6.56 -39.35
C VAL A 9 17.52 7.74 -38.46
N LYS A 10 16.89 8.90 -38.68
CA LYS A 10 17.02 10.09 -37.84
C LYS A 10 16.52 9.81 -36.42
N GLY A 11 17.42 9.88 -35.45
CA GLY A 11 17.11 9.86 -34.02
C GLY A 11 16.16 10.99 -33.64
N LYS A 12 15.05 10.64 -32.98
CA LYS A 12 14.11 11.60 -32.41
C LYS A 12 14.71 12.17 -31.12
N SER A 13 14.82 13.49 -31.08
CA SER A 13 15.39 14.26 -29.97
C SER A 13 14.52 14.14 -28.71
N TRP A 14 15.07 13.50 -27.68
CA TRP A 14 14.54 13.39 -26.30
C TRP A 14 14.02 14.72 -25.71
N ARG A 15 14.51 15.85 -26.21
CA ARG A 15 14.13 17.19 -25.76
C ARG A 15 12.66 17.53 -26.07
N ARG A 16 12.14 17.11 -27.23
CA ARG A 16 10.72 17.33 -27.61
C ARG A 16 9.77 16.49 -26.78
N GLU A 17 10.15 15.26 -26.44
CA GLU A 17 9.31 14.36 -25.66
C GLU A 17 9.19 14.82 -24.20
N ARG A 18 10.26 15.42 -23.64
CA ARG A 18 10.25 16.04 -22.31
C ARG A 18 9.38 17.29 -22.26
N GLU A 19 9.44 18.14 -23.29
CA GLU A 19 8.56 19.32 -23.41
C GLU A 19 7.08 18.93 -23.56
N GLU A 20 6.79 17.86 -24.31
CA GLU A 20 5.41 17.38 -24.51
C GLU A 20 4.83 16.75 -23.23
N ARG A 21 5.65 16.05 -22.43
CA ARG A 21 5.25 15.58 -21.08
C ARG A 21 4.99 16.74 -20.12
N GLY A 22 5.82 17.78 -20.16
CA GLY A 22 5.62 19.00 -19.36
C GLY A 22 4.29 19.70 -19.67
N ARG A 23 3.93 19.84 -20.95
CA ARG A 23 2.63 20.41 -21.36
C ARG A 23 1.44 19.54 -20.94
N ARG A 24 1.57 18.21 -20.99
CA ARG A 24 0.51 17.29 -20.55
C ARG A 24 0.30 17.32 -19.03
N GLN A 25 1.36 17.51 -18.24
CA GLN A 25 1.27 17.68 -16.79
C GLN A 25 0.62 19.02 -16.42
N GLN A 26 0.99 20.12 -17.08
CA GLN A 26 0.32 21.42 -16.89
C GLN A 26 -1.16 21.39 -17.29
N ALA A 27 -1.52 20.70 -18.37
CA ALA A 27 -2.92 20.54 -18.78
C ALA A 27 -3.76 19.72 -17.78
N ARG A 28 -3.15 18.73 -17.10
CA ARG A 28 -3.81 17.95 -16.04
C ARG A 28 -3.99 18.74 -14.76
N ALA A 29 -3.01 19.57 -14.38
CA ALA A 29 -3.13 20.45 -13.21
C ALA A 29 -4.26 21.49 -13.38
N LEU A 30 -4.38 22.08 -14.58
CA LEU A 30 -5.45 23.04 -14.90
C LEU A 30 -6.85 22.39 -14.99
N GLN A 31 -6.94 21.07 -15.23
CA GLN A 31 -8.21 20.34 -15.16
C GLN A 31 -8.60 19.96 -13.73
N ALA A 32 -7.63 19.74 -12.84
CA ALA A 32 -7.87 19.47 -11.43
C ALA A 32 -8.39 20.72 -10.69
N GLU A 33 -7.83 21.89 -10.96
CA GLU A 33 -8.30 23.16 -10.37
C GLU A 33 -9.72 23.56 -10.81
N LYS A 34 -10.19 23.08 -11.96
CA LYS A 34 -11.58 23.29 -12.41
C LYS A 34 -12.58 22.29 -11.82
N GLY A 35 -12.12 21.18 -11.26
CA GLY A 35 -12.97 20.16 -10.64
C GLY A 35 -13.46 20.55 -9.24
N ASP A 36 -12.66 21.31 -8.49
CA ASP A 36 -12.96 21.67 -7.09
C ASP A 36 -13.93 22.84 -6.92
N GLN A 37 -14.35 23.52 -7.99
CA GLN A 37 -15.35 24.60 -7.94
C GLN A 37 -16.80 24.15 -8.19
N GLN A 38 -17.06 22.85 -8.36
CA GLN A 38 -18.40 22.30 -8.60
C GLN A 38 -18.82 21.26 -7.56
N CYS A 39 -18.78 21.60 -6.26
CA CYS A 39 -19.54 20.88 -5.23
C CYS A 39 -19.86 21.80 -4.04
N ALA A 40 -20.93 22.59 -4.16
CA ALA A 40 -21.60 23.20 -3.01
C ALA A 40 -23.12 23.00 -3.19
N PRO A 41 -23.86 22.49 -2.19
CA PRO A 41 -25.29 22.26 -2.34
C PRO A 41 -26.07 23.57 -2.12
N LEU A 42 -26.91 23.90 -3.10
CA LEU A 42 -27.93 24.94 -3.03
C LEU A 42 -29.06 24.48 -2.11
N SER A 43 -29.30 25.20 -1.01
CA SER A 43 -30.60 25.23 -0.35
C SER A 43 -31.18 26.63 -0.55
N GLY A 44 -32.32 26.70 -1.21
CA GLY A 44 -33.09 27.92 -1.40
C GLY A 44 -34.50 27.68 -0.89
N ASN A 45 -34.90 28.41 0.14
CA ASN A 45 -36.27 28.82 0.33
C ASN A 45 -36.27 30.27 0.81
N SER A 46 -36.83 31.12 -0.04
CA SER A 46 -37.01 32.55 0.11
C SER A 46 -38.34 32.87 0.81
N VAL A 47 -38.46 34.11 1.32
CA VAL A 47 -39.64 35.01 1.51
C VAL A 47 -39.42 35.89 2.78
N PRO A 48 -39.81 37.19 2.84
CA PRO A 48 -38.86 38.30 2.64
C PRO A 48 -38.90 39.38 3.76
N HIS A 49 -38.14 40.46 3.54
CA HIS A 49 -37.95 41.66 4.38
C HIS A 49 -39.19 42.46 4.82
N GLY A 50 -39.01 43.18 5.95
CA GLY A 50 -39.68 44.44 6.31
C GLY A 50 -39.67 44.66 7.84
N ALA A 51 -38.65 45.28 8.45
CA ALA A 51 -38.41 46.73 8.60
C ALA A 51 -39.42 47.47 9.50
N GLY A 52 -38.94 47.94 10.67
CA GLY A 52 -39.24 49.28 11.19
C GLY A 52 -40.22 49.41 12.37
N GLY A 53 -39.71 49.94 13.50
CA GLY A 53 -40.27 51.18 14.08
C GLY A 53 -41.08 51.09 15.38
N ASP A 54 -40.40 51.38 16.49
CA ASP A 54 -40.73 52.38 17.53
C ASP A 54 -42.07 52.41 18.30
N VAL A 55 -41.96 52.07 19.61
CA VAL A 55 -42.06 52.97 20.80
C VAL A 55 -43.38 53.75 21.07
N LYS A 56 -44.05 53.40 22.19
CA LYS A 56 -44.51 54.21 23.37
C LYS A 56 -45.80 53.62 24.00
N HIS A 57 -45.74 53.14 25.25
CA HIS A 57 -46.24 53.78 26.52
C HIS A 57 -47.76 54.03 26.53
N ALA A 58 -48.56 53.76 27.56
CA ALA A 58 -48.46 53.32 28.96
C ALA A 58 -49.85 52.71 29.31
N ASP A 59 -50.12 51.96 30.38
CA ASP A 59 -50.05 52.33 31.78
C ASP A 59 -50.06 51.11 32.71
N ASP A 60 -49.48 51.38 33.87
CA ASP A 60 -49.08 50.57 35.01
C ASP A 60 -50.21 50.42 36.05
N VAL A 61 -50.30 49.25 36.69
CA VAL A 61 -50.75 49.09 38.08
C VAL A 61 -49.90 47.99 38.72
N THR A 62 -49.00 48.39 39.60
CA THR A 62 -48.16 47.59 40.52
C THR A 62 -48.61 47.85 41.98
N PRO A 63 -47.97 47.33 43.06
CA PRO A 63 -46.92 46.30 43.17
C PRO A 63 -47.17 45.25 44.29
N GLY A 64 -46.24 44.28 44.38
CA GLY A 64 -46.09 43.37 45.54
C GLY A 64 -44.81 42.52 45.48
N ASP A 65 -43.66 43.20 45.58
CA ASP A 65 -42.27 42.84 45.93
C ASP A 65 -41.62 41.44 45.72
N SER A 66 -40.44 41.55 45.08
CA SER A 66 -39.33 40.60 44.85
C SER A 66 -38.51 40.29 46.13
N SER A 67 -37.53 39.39 46.22
CA SER A 67 -36.45 38.99 45.29
C SER A 67 -35.69 37.78 45.87
N GLY A 68 -35.10 36.93 45.02
CA GLY A 68 -34.20 35.85 45.44
C GLY A 68 -32.74 36.29 45.59
N ASP A 69 -31.90 35.45 46.22
CA ASP A 69 -30.60 34.98 45.69
C ASP A 69 -29.87 34.00 46.63
N LYS A 70 -29.05 33.12 46.02
CA LYS A 70 -27.79 32.48 46.50
C LYS A 70 -27.76 31.62 47.78
N VAL A 71 -27.34 30.35 47.60
CA VAL A 71 -26.34 29.68 48.48
C VAL A 71 -25.54 28.62 47.70
N SER A 72 -24.21 28.70 47.79
CA SER A 72 -23.29 27.55 47.90
C SER A 72 -22.58 27.69 49.26
N PRO A 73 -22.25 26.62 50.01
CA PRO A 73 -20.89 26.05 49.91
C PRO A 73 -20.73 24.52 50.22
N LYS A 74 -19.63 23.93 49.68
CA LYS A 74 -18.73 22.83 50.12
C LYS A 74 -19.15 21.98 51.36
N ARG A 75 -19.03 20.64 51.42
CA ARG A 75 -17.81 19.77 51.25
C ARG A 75 -18.16 18.25 51.42
N ALA A 76 -17.44 17.37 50.69
CA ALA A 76 -17.02 15.97 50.97
C ALA A 76 -18.00 14.75 51.02
N ASP A 77 -17.55 13.72 50.27
CA ASP A 77 -17.69 12.24 50.38
C ASP A 77 -19.02 11.49 50.17
N SER A 78 -19.15 10.89 48.98
CA SER A 78 -19.54 9.46 48.79
C SER A 78 -19.41 9.04 47.30
N LEU A 79 -18.66 7.97 47.03
CA LEU A 79 -18.54 7.29 45.72
C LEU A 79 -19.89 6.71 45.25
N PRO A 80 -20.21 6.70 43.93
CA PRO A 80 -21.29 5.88 43.36
C PRO A 80 -20.77 4.52 42.84
N PRO A 81 -21.62 3.49 42.75
CA PRO A 81 -21.22 2.11 42.45
C PRO A 81 -21.03 1.87 40.94
N GLU A 82 -20.01 1.08 40.60
CA GLU A 82 -19.73 0.53 39.27
C GLU A 82 -20.62 -0.69 38.97
N GLU A 83 -21.84 -0.48 38.48
CA GLU A 83 -22.65 -1.54 37.85
C GLU A 83 -23.52 -0.95 36.72
N THR A 84 -22.92 -0.51 35.60
CA THR A 84 -23.67 -0.13 34.38
C THR A 84 -22.92 -0.36 33.05
N SER A 85 -21.68 -0.84 33.06
CA SER A 85 -20.88 -0.97 31.83
C SER A 85 -21.12 -2.27 31.04
N GLU A 86 -21.46 -3.38 31.70
CA GLU A 86 -21.68 -4.67 31.02
C GLU A 86 -23.07 -4.78 30.37
N GLU A 87 -24.14 -4.29 31.00
CA GLU A 87 -25.50 -4.32 30.42
C GLU A 87 -25.63 -3.43 29.17
N VAL A 88 -24.94 -2.28 29.15
CA VAL A 88 -24.91 -1.37 28.00
C VAL A 88 -24.09 -1.98 26.85
N ALA A 89 -23.01 -2.70 27.15
CA ALA A 89 -22.22 -3.40 26.14
C ALA A 89 -23.01 -4.55 25.51
N ILE A 90 -23.75 -5.34 26.30
CA ILE A 90 -24.56 -6.45 25.80
C ILE A 90 -25.76 -5.95 24.97
N SER A 91 -26.47 -4.90 25.42
CA SER A 91 -27.57 -4.31 24.63
C SER A 91 -27.05 -3.76 23.29
N SER A 92 -25.88 -3.12 23.27
CA SER A 92 -25.31 -2.59 22.03
C SER A 92 -24.94 -3.68 21.02
N VAL A 93 -24.58 -4.89 21.48
CA VAL A 93 -24.27 -6.03 20.61
C VAL A 93 -25.55 -6.66 20.07
N GLU A 94 -26.60 -6.77 20.89
CA GLU A 94 -27.91 -7.28 20.48
C GLU A 94 -28.61 -6.33 19.50
N ASP A 95 -28.56 -5.02 19.75
CA ASP A 95 -29.11 -3.99 18.85
C ASP A 95 -28.38 -3.99 17.49
N ASN A 96 -27.05 -4.19 17.49
CA ASN A 96 -26.25 -4.32 16.27
C ASN A 96 -26.56 -5.61 15.50
N ALA A 97 -26.81 -6.73 16.20
CA ALA A 97 -27.17 -7.98 15.58
C ALA A 97 -28.58 -7.94 14.96
N ALA A 98 -29.54 -7.31 15.65
CA ALA A 98 -30.89 -7.10 15.16
C ALA A 98 -30.91 -6.19 13.92
N ALA A 99 -30.14 -5.09 13.93
CA ALA A 99 -29.98 -4.22 12.78
C ALA A 99 -29.34 -4.96 11.58
N ALA A 100 -28.32 -5.79 11.82
CA ALA A 100 -27.72 -6.60 10.76
C ALA A 100 -28.73 -7.59 10.15
N GLU A 101 -29.54 -8.26 10.98
CA GLU A 101 -30.58 -9.18 10.50
C GLU A 101 -31.67 -8.47 9.69
N GLU A 102 -32.11 -7.29 10.13
CA GLU A 102 -33.10 -6.48 9.40
C GLU A 102 -32.56 -6.05 8.02
N THR A 103 -31.29 -5.65 7.94
CA THR A 103 -30.67 -5.29 6.66
C THR A 103 -30.53 -6.49 5.72
N GLU A 104 -30.13 -7.66 6.21
CA GLU A 104 -30.05 -8.89 5.41
C GLU A 104 -31.41 -9.29 4.85
N LYS A 105 -32.46 -9.20 5.68
CA LYS A 105 -33.83 -9.50 5.27
C LYS A 105 -34.34 -8.51 4.22
N ALA A 106 -34.06 -7.22 4.39
CA ALA A 106 -34.41 -6.19 3.42
C ALA A 106 -33.71 -6.41 2.06
N VAL A 107 -32.42 -6.81 2.07
CA VAL A 107 -31.68 -7.17 0.85
C VAL A 107 -32.30 -8.37 0.15
N PHE A 108 -32.69 -9.40 0.90
CA PHE A 108 -33.34 -10.59 0.35
C PHE A 108 -34.72 -10.26 -0.26
N ASP A 109 -35.56 -9.53 0.47
CA ASP A 109 -36.91 -9.15 0.01
C ASP A 109 -36.84 -8.25 -1.25
N ALA A 110 -35.89 -7.32 -1.30
CA ALA A 110 -35.63 -6.50 -2.48
C ALA A 110 -35.21 -7.35 -3.69
N TYR A 111 -34.30 -8.31 -3.49
CA TYR A 111 -33.86 -9.21 -4.55
C TYR A 111 -35.02 -10.06 -5.11
N VAL A 112 -35.82 -10.66 -4.23
CA VAL A 112 -36.98 -11.49 -4.63
C VAL A 112 -37.99 -10.65 -5.41
N THR A 113 -38.27 -9.43 -4.96
CA THR A 113 -39.20 -8.51 -5.63
C THR A 113 -38.70 -8.13 -7.03
N GLU A 114 -37.43 -7.68 -7.15
CA GLU A 114 -36.82 -7.31 -8.43
C GLU A 114 -36.78 -8.50 -9.40
N LEU A 115 -36.44 -9.69 -8.90
CA LEU A 115 -36.42 -10.90 -9.71
C LEU A 115 -37.81 -11.25 -10.23
N GLN A 116 -38.84 -11.17 -9.38
CA GLN A 116 -40.22 -11.46 -9.78
C GLN A 116 -40.71 -10.46 -10.84
N GLU A 117 -40.46 -9.16 -10.66
CA GLU A 117 -40.80 -8.13 -11.64
C GLU A 117 -40.10 -8.38 -12.98
N ARG A 118 -38.81 -8.73 -12.95
CA ARG A 118 -38.03 -9.06 -14.14
C ARG A 118 -38.58 -10.28 -14.87
N LEU A 119 -38.91 -11.36 -14.16
CA LEU A 119 -39.50 -12.57 -14.74
C LEU A 119 -40.87 -12.30 -15.35
N ASN A 120 -41.73 -11.54 -14.65
CA ASN A 120 -43.05 -11.16 -15.14
C ASN A 120 -42.97 -10.34 -16.44
N LEU A 121 -42.07 -9.35 -16.48
CA LEU A 121 -41.86 -8.53 -17.68
C LEU A 121 -41.36 -9.36 -18.87
N LYS A 122 -40.40 -10.26 -18.63
CA LYS A 122 -39.89 -11.20 -19.63
C LYS A 122 -41.02 -12.10 -20.17
N LEU A 123 -41.86 -12.64 -19.29
CA LEU A 123 -42.99 -13.50 -19.65
C LEU A 123 -44.05 -12.75 -20.46
N GLU A 124 -44.37 -11.51 -20.08
CA GLU A 124 -45.33 -10.67 -20.82
C GLU A 124 -44.85 -10.40 -22.26
N LEU A 125 -43.59 -9.97 -22.41
CA LEU A 125 -42.99 -9.75 -23.74
C LEU A 125 -42.93 -11.04 -24.54
N ARG A 126 -42.58 -12.16 -23.89
CA ARG A 126 -42.56 -13.49 -24.51
C ARG A 126 -43.92 -13.88 -25.08
N ASN A 127 -44.98 -13.75 -24.29
CA ASN A 127 -46.33 -14.08 -24.74
C ASN A 127 -46.75 -13.24 -25.96
N LYS A 128 -46.47 -11.93 -25.94
CA LYS A 128 -46.74 -11.04 -27.08
C LYS A 128 -45.94 -11.41 -28.33
N ASN A 129 -44.65 -11.72 -28.17
CA ASN A 129 -43.76 -12.06 -29.27
C ASN A 129 -44.07 -13.43 -29.89
N LEU A 130 -44.49 -14.41 -29.09
CA LEU A 130 -44.93 -15.72 -29.60
C LEU A 130 -46.27 -15.63 -30.32
N ALA A 131 -47.18 -14.77 -29.85
CA ALA A 131 -48.46 -14.51 -30.52
C ALA A 131 -48.35 -13.60 -31.77
N ALA A 132 -47.16 -13.06 -32.07
CA ALA A 132 -46.95 -12.08 -33.12
C ALA A 132 -47.38 -12.57 -34.51
N SER A 133 -47.11 -13.82 -34.87
CA SER A 133 -47.43 -14.35 -36.21
C SER A 133 -48.92 -14.30 -36.54
N GLY A 134 -49.79 -14.47 -35.54
CA GLY A 134 -51.25 -14.37 -35.69
C GLY A 134 -51.82 -12.96 -35.54
N ASN A 135 -51.07 -12.04 -34.94
CA ASN A 135 -51.54 -10.69 -34.57
C ASN A 135 -50.89 -9.56 -35.38
N ARG A 136 -50.06 -9.87 -36.37
CA ARG A 136 -49.40 -8.86 -37.21
C ARG A 136 -50.41 -8.08 -38.04
N PRO A 137 -50.23 -6.75 -38.20
CA PRO A 137 -51.12 -5.95 -39.03
C PRO A 137 -51.08 -6.36 -40.51
N GLU A 138 -52.21 -6.22 -41.20
CA GLU A 138 -52.32 -6.41 -42.65
C GLU A 138 -51.77 -5.20 -43.44
N GLU A 139 -51.59 -5.34 -44.75
CA GLU A 139 -51.04 -4.29 -45.63
C GLU A 139 -51.77 -2.93 -45.52
N ALA A 140 -53.10 -2.95 -45.33
CA ALA A 140 -53.92 -1.75 -45.19
C ALA A 140 -53.58 -0.89 -43.95
N PHE A 141 -52.93 -1.48 -42.95
CA PHE A 141 -52.40 -0.75 -41.81
C PHE A 141 -51.17 0.09 -42.20
N PHE A 142 -50.26 -0.49 -42.98
CA PHE A 142 -49.00 0.13 -43.36
C PHE A 142 -49.14 1.28 -44.35
N SER A 143 -50.20 1.28 -45.17
CA SER A 143 -50.48 2.38 -46.11
C SER A 143 -50.83 3.70 -45.40
N LYS A 144 -51.26 3.65 -44.14
CA LYS A 144 -51.58 4.82 -43.31
C LYS A 144 -50.37 5.40 -42.59
N LEU A 145 -49.24 4.69 -42.59
CA LEU A 145 -48.01 5.08 -41.89
C LEU A 145 -47.08 5.88 -42.79
N ASP A 146 -46.24 6.71 -42.18
CA ASP A 146 -45.33 7.59 -42.91
C ASP A 146 -44.14 6.81 -43.50
N SER A 147 -44.08 6.80 -44.84
CA SER A 147 -43.01 6.16 -45.62
C SER A 147 -41.91 7.13 -46.09
N ASN A 148 -41.85 8.35 -45.51
CA ASN A 148 -40.87 9.36 -45.88
C ASN A 148 -39.43 8.85 -45.64
N LEU A 149 -38.63 8.84 -46.70
CA LEU A 149 -37.23 8.38 -46.69
C LEU A 149 -36.41 9.08 -45.59
N ARG A 150 -36.52 10.41 -45.47
CA ARG A 150 -35.73 11.18 -44.50
C ARG A 150 -36.05 10.79 -43.06
N LYS A 151 -37.34 10.58 -42.74
CA LYS A 151 -37.77 10.19 -41.39
C LYS A 151 -37.35 8.76 -41.05
N ASN A 152 -37.53 7.82 -41.99
CA ASN A 152 -37.10 6.43 -41.81
C ASN A 152 -35.58 6.31 -41.64
N THR A 153 -34.79 6.98 -42.50
CA THR A 153 -33.32 7.01 -42.34
C THR A 153 -32.87 7.71 -41.05
N ALA A 154 -33.57 8.76 -40.62
CA ALA A 154 -33.28 9.40 -39.33
C ALA A 154 -33.57 8.45 -38.15
N PHE A 155 -34.65 7.68 -38.22
CA PHE A 155 -34.98 6.68 -37.22
C PHE A 155 -33.93 5.56 -37.16
N VAL A 156 -33.49 5.02 -38.30
CA VAL A 156 -32.40 4.03 -38.36
C VAL A 156 -31.11 4.58 -37.73
N LYS A 157 -30.77 5.84 -37.96
CA LYS A 157 -29.61 6.48 -37.31
C LYS A 157 -29.79 6.59 -35.79
N LYS A 158 -31.00 6.93 -35.34
CA LYS A 158 -31.33 7.03 -33.91
C LYS A 158 -31.18 5.68 -33.20
N LEU A 159 -31.48 4.56 -33.86
CA LEU A 159 -31.30 3.21 -33.32
C LEU A 159 -29.83 2.83 -33.03
N LYS A 160 -28.85 3.47 -33.67
CA LYS A 160 -27.42 3.22 -33.36
C LYS A 160 -27.00 3.77 -31.99
N THR A 161 -27.82 4.63 -31.39
CA THR A 161 -27.56 5.30 -30.11
C THR A 161 -28.72 5.13 -29.14
N ILE A 162 -29.38 3.95 -29.15
CA ILE A 162 -30.47 3.64 -28.22
C ILE A 162 -29.98 3.87 -26.79
N SER A 163 -30.82 4.56 -26.02
CA SER A 163 -30.63 4.75 -24.58
C SER A 163 -31.96 4.70 -23.86
N GLU A 164 -31.91 4.43 -22.56
CA GLU A 164 -33.11 4.38 -21.71
C GLU A 164 -33.97 5.64 -21.80
N ALA A 165 -33.34 6.82 -21.81
CA ALA A 165 -34.02 8.12 -21.91
C ALA A 165 -34.77 8.32 -23.24
N GLN A 166 -34.45 7.54 -24.26
CA GLN A 166 -35.08 7.66 -25.58
C GLN A 166 -36.27 6.70 -25.77
N ARG A 167 -36.59 5.82 -24.79
CA ARG A 167 -37.62 4.77 -24.91
C ARG A 167 -38.92 5.30 -25.52
N ASP A 168 -39.58 6.26 -24.88
CA ASP A 168 -40.90 6.74 -25.32
C ASP A 168 -40.83 7.41 -26.68
N SER A 169 -39.74 8.14 -26.95
CA SER A 169 -39.53 8.80 -28.24
C SER A 169 -39.36 7.77 -29.37
N LEU A 170 -38.63 6.68 -29.12
CA LEU A 170 -38.43 5.61 -30.10
C LEU A 170 -39.75 4.87 -30.37
N LEU A 171 -40.50 4.54 -29.33
CA LEU A 171 -41.80 3.87 -29.47
C LEU A 171 -42.81 4.74 -30.22
N LYS A 172 -42.84 6.05 -29.95
CA LYS A 172 -43.68 7.00 -30.69
C LYS A 172 -43.30 7.09 -32.17
N ASP A 173 -42.01 7.21 -32.47
CA ASP A 173 -41.53 7.23 -33.85
C ASP A 173 -41.89 5.92 -34.58
N MET A 174 -41.69 4.77 -33.94
CA MET A 174 -42.05 3.45 -34.47
C MET A 174 -43.54 3.26 -34.74
N ALA A 175 -44.40 3.86 -33.91
CA ALA A 175 -45.84 3.75 -34.09
C ALA A 175 -46.33 4.43 -35.37
N GLY A 176 -45.66 5.52 -35.79
CA GLY A 176 -46.05 6.35 -36.94
C GLY A 176 -45.31 6.07 -38.25
N LEU A 177 -44.21 5.32 -38.24
CA LEU A 177 -43.37 5.06 -39.42
C LEU A 177 -43.66 3.70 -40.07
N ASN A 178 -43.62 3.68 -41.40
CA ASN A 178 -43.61 2.45 -42.19
C ASN A 178 -42.17 2.00 -42.46
N LEU A 179 -41.66 1.06 -41.67
CA LEU A 179 -40.28 0.56 -41.76
C LEU A 179 -40.12 -0.67 -42.67
N THR A 180 -41.16 -1.09 -43.39
CA THR A 180 -41.16 -2.35 -44.18
C THR A 180 -39.96 -2.45 -45.13
N LYS A 181 -39.53 -1.33 -45.73
CA LYS A 181 -38.38 -1.28 -46.65
C LYS A 181 -37.01 -1.10 -45.97
N TYR A 182 -36.98 -0.94 -44.64
CA TYR A 182 -35.78 -0.59 -43.86
C TYR A 182 -35.41 -1.64 -42.82
N ILE A 183 -36.07 -2.81 -42.81
CA ILE A 183 -35.90 -3.83 -41.77
C ILE A 183 -34.48 -4.34 -41.68
N SER A 184 -33.79 -4.52 -42.81
CA SER A 184 -32.39 -4.94 -42.84
C SER A 184 -31.46 -3.88 -42.24
N GLU A 185 -31.66 -2.59 -42.56
CA GLU A 185 -30.87 -1.50 -41.98
C GLU A 185 -31.19 -1.25 -40.50
N VAL A 186 -32.45 -1.43 -40.09
CA VAL A 186 -32.89 -1.40 -38.69
C VAL A 186 -32.19 -2.51 -37.90
N ALA A 187 -32.19 -3.74 -38.41
CA ALA A 187 -31.52 -4.88 -37.79
C ALA A 187 -30.01 -4.64 -37.64
N ALA A 188 -29.34 -4.17 -38.71
CA ALA A 188 -27.93 -3.82 -38.66
C ALA A 188 -27.63 -2.70 -37.65
N ALA A 189 -28.46 -1.65 -37.63
CA ALA A 189 -28.28 -0.52 -36.70
C ALA A 189 -28.39 -0.93 -35.23
N ILE A 190 -29.28 -1.87 -34.90
CA ILE A 190 -29.46 -2.39 -33.54
C ILE A 190 -28.23 -3.20 -33.10
N VAL A 191 -27.69 -4.08 -33.96
CA VAL A 191 -26.51 -4.90 -33.62
C VAL A 191 -25.24 -4.05 -33.51
N GLU A 192 -25.11 -3.02 -34.34
CA GLU A 192 -23.99 -2.06 -34.30
C GLU A 192 -24.08 -1.07 -33.12
N ALA A 193 -25.23 -0.97 -32.46
CA ALA A 193 -25.46 0.01 -31.41
C ALA A 193 -24.46 -0.15 -30.25
N LYS A 194 -23.98 0.97 -29.74
CA LYS A 194 -23.09 1.03 -28.56
C LYS A 194 -23.93 1.18 -27.30
N LEU A 195 -24.52 0.07 -26.87
CA LEU A 195 -25.40 0.03 -25.71
C LEU A 195 -24.60 0.03 -24.40
N LYS A 196 -25.13 0.70 -23.37
CA LYS A 196 -24.74 0.46 -21.98
C LYS A 196 -25.60 -0.66 -21.40
N MET A 197 -25.16 -1.21 -20.27
CA MET A 197 -25.88 -2.26 -19.55
C MET A 197 -27.30 -1.82 -19.12
N SER A 198 -27.49 -0.51 -18.86
CA SER A 198 -28.78 0.11 -18.54
C SER A 198 -29.72 0.24 -19.75
N ASP A 199 -29.20 0.25 -20.98
CA ASP A 199 -30.00 0.51 -22.19
C ASP A 199 -30.67 -0.76 -22.74
N ILE A 200 -30.26 -1.93 -22.24
CA ILE A 200 -30.67 -3.24 -22.76
C ILE A 200 -32.19 -3.41 -22.69
N GLN A 201 -32.82 -3.01 -21.57
CA GLN A 201 -34.26 -3.16 -21.43
C GLN A 201 -35.02 -2.37 -22.50
N THR A 202 -34.59 -1.13 -22.79
CA THR A 202 -35.15 -0.34 -23.89
C THR A 202 -34.91 -0.98 -25.26
N ALA A 203 -33.69 -1.48 -25.52
CA ALA A 203 -33.39 -2.15 -26.77
C ALA A 203 -34.25 -3.41 -26.99
N VAL A 204 -34.50 -4.19 -25.93
CA VAL A 204 -35.37 -5.38 -25.96
C VAL A 204 -36.81 -5.01 -26.28
N VAL A 205 -37.36 -3.96 -25.64
CA VAL A 205 -38.72 -3.47 -25.91
C VAL A 205 -38.87 -2.97 -27.36
N VAL A 206 -37.85 -2.27 -27.88
CA VAL A 206 -37.80 -1.84 -29.30
C VAL A 206 -37.79 -3.06 -30.23
N CYS A 207 -36.92 -4.04 -29.99
CA CYS A 207 -36.87 -5.28 -30.78
C CYS A 207 -38.17 -6.08 -30.72
N SER A 208 -38.78 -6.19 -29.54
CA SER A 208 -40.06 -6.86 -29.35
C SER A 208 -41.18 -6.19 -30.16
N SER A 209 -41.23 -4.85 -30.14
CA SER A 209 -42.21 -4.08 -30.90
C SER A 209 -42.00 -4.20 -32.42
N LEU A 210 -40.74 -4.24 -32.89
CA LEU A 210 -40.41 -4.49 -34.29
C LEU A 210 -40.82 -5.91 -34.72
N HIS A 211 -40.53 -6.92 -33.90
CA HIS A 211 -40.88 -8.32 -34.16
C HIS A 211 -42.39 -8.57 -34.25
N GLN A 212 -43.17 -7.90 -33.38
CA GLN A 212 -44.63 -7.95 -33.39
C GLN A 212 -45.24 -7.30 -34.63
N ARG A 213 -44.53 -6.38 -35.29
CA ARG A 213 -45.03 -5.63 -36.45
C ARG A 213 -44.54 -6.17 -37.79
N TYR A 214 -43.27 -6.60 -37.87
CA TYR A 214 -42.61 -6.95 -39.13
C TYR A 214 -42.13 -8.40 -39.08
N ALA A 215 -42.62 -9.23 -40.01
CA ALA A 215 -42.32 -10.67 -40.04
C ALA A 215 -40.83 -10.97 -40.22
N GLU A 216 -40.18 -10.25 -41.14
CA GLU A 216 -38.78 -10.47 -41.51
C GLU A 216 -37.76 -9.97 -40.47
N PHE A 217 -38.21 -9.23 -39.44
CA PHE A 217 -37.29 -8.56 -38.51
C PHE A 217 -36.41 -9.54 -37.74
N SER A 218 -36.98 -10.60 -37.16
CA SER A 218 -36.23 -11.58 -36.37
C SER A 218 -35.16 -12.30 -37.20
N THR A 219 -35.49 -12.70 -38.42
CA THR A 219 -34.56 -13.35 -39.37
C THR A 219 -33.39 -12.42 -39.71
N GLN A 220 -33.68 -11.17 -40.11
CA GLN A 220 -32.66 -10.17 -40.45
C GLN A 220 -31.78 -9.81 -39.24
N LEU A 221 -32.37 -9.74 -38.04
CA LEU A 221 -31.63 -9.47 -36.81
C LEU A 221 -30.68 -10.62 -36.47
N LEU A 222 -31.13 -11.87 -36.58
CA LEU A 222 -30.30 -13.05 -36.32
C LEU A 222 -29.12 -13.13 -37.29
N GLU A 223 -29.33 -12.87 -38.59
CA GLU A 223 -28.25 -12.84 -39.58
C GLU A 223 -27.16 -11.82 -39.24
N ASN A 224 -27.55 -10.64 -38.73
CA ASN A 224 -26.59 -9.62 -38.30
C ASN A 224 -25.83 -10.06 -37.02
N TRP A 225 -26.49 -10.72 -36.07
CA TRP A 225 -25.83 -11.28 -34.90
C TRP A 225 -24.81 -12.37 -35.23
N LEU A 226 -25.14 -13.28 -36.15
CA LEU A 226 -24.24 -14.33 -36.60
C LEU A 226 -22.95 -13.78 -37.24
N LYS A 227 -23.00 -12.57 -37.81
CA LYS A 227 -21.83 -11.86 -38.35
C LYS A 227 -21.05 -11.09 -37.28
N ALA A 228 -21.72 -10.62 -36.22
CA ALA A 228 -21.14 -9.76 -35.20
C ALA A 228 -20.51 -10.53 -34.02
N LEU A 229 -21.04 -11.70 -33.67
CA LEU A 229 -20.57 -12.49 -32.53
C LEU A 229 -19.40 -13.41 -32.94
N PRO A 230 -18.37 -13.56 -32.08
CA PRO A 230 -17.31 -14.53 -32.32
C PRO A 230 -17.82 -15.94 -31.99
N LEU A 231 -18.09 -16.72 -33.03
CA LEU A 231 -18.69 -18.05 -32.91
C LEU A 231 -17.73 -19.16 -33.33
N LYS A 232 -16.65 -18.83 -34.05
CA LYS A 232 -15.63 -19.79 -34.53
C LYS A 232 -14.35 -19.65 -33.73
N LYS A 233 -13.55 -20.72 -33.69
CA LYS A 233 -12.28 -20.77 -32.94
C LYS A 233 -11.25 -19.73 -33.42
N ASP A 234 -11.27 -19.37 -34.70
CA ASP A 234 -10.33 -18.40 -35.30
C ASP A 234 -10.81 -16.94 -35.19
N ASP A 235 -12.03 -16.71 -34.68
CA ASP A 235 -12.56 -15.36 -34.53
C ASP A 235 -11.80 -14.65 -33.40
N LYS A 236 -11.25 -13.46 -33.68
CA LYS A 236 -10.65 -12.62 -32.65
C LYS A 236 -11.71 -11.73 -32.03
N ALA A 237 -11.93 -11.87 -30.72
CA ALA A 237 -12.74 -10.95 -29.95
C ALA A 237 -12.05 -9.57 -29.90
N THR A 238 -12.49 -8.64 -30.74
CA THR A 238 -11.87 -7.31 -30.85
C THR A 238 -12.29 -6.33 -29.75
N ASN A 239 -13.45 -6.56 -29.11
CA ASN A 239 -13.97 -5.67 -28.08
C ASN A 239 -14.74 -6.44 -26.98
N LEU A 240 -14.03 -6.80 -25.91
CA LEU A 240 -14.57 -7.53 -24.75
C LEU A 240 -15.72 -6.78 -24.05
N SER A 241 -15.66 -5.44 -24.01
CA SER A 241 -16.71 -4.62 -23.39
C SER A 241 -18.01 -4.66 -24.19
N LYS A 242 -17.94 -4.69 -25.52
CA LYS A 242 -19.13 -4.86 -26.37
C LYS A 242 -19.69 -6.28 -26.25
N ILE A 243 -18.84 -7.31 -26.31
CA ILE A 243 -19.28 -8.71 -26.16
C ILE A 243 -20.02 -8.92 -24.84
N ARG A 244 -19.57 -8.29 -23.74
CA ARG A 244 -20.26 -8.34 -22.44
C ARG A 244 -21.72 -7.87 -22.51
N VAL A 245 -21.98 -6.77 -23.21
CA VAL A 245 -23.32 -6.19 -23.35
C VAL A 245 -24.13 -6.98 -24.38
N ASP A 246 -23.51 -7.33 -25.50
CA ASP A 246 -24.13 -8.09 -26.59
C ASP A 246 -24.59 -9.48 -26.15
N LEU A 247 -23.79 -10.18 -25.32
CA LEU A 247 -24.15 -11.49 -24.78
C LEU A 247 -25.43 -11.41 -23.94
N ARG A 248 -25.54 -10.40 -23.05
CA ARG A 248 -26.77 -10.18 -22.28
C ARG A 248 -27.93 -9.80 -23.20
N PHE A 249 -27.72 -8.87 -24.13
CA PHE A 249 -28.78 -8.41 -25.02
C PHE A 249 -29.34 -9.54 -25.89
N PHE A 250 -28.46 -10.37 -26.47
CA PHE A 250 -28.85 -11.54 -27.24
C PHE A 250 -29.62 -12.55 -26.39
N ALA A 251 -29.18 -12.80 -25.15
CA ALA A 251 -29.87 -13.69 -24.21
C ALA A 251 -31.28 -13.19 -23.87
N GLU A 252 -31.45 -11.89 -23.62
CA GLU A 252 -32.76 -11.27 -23.34
C GLU A 252 -33.72 -11.36 -24.54
N LEU A 253 -33.22 -11.16 -25.78
CA LEU A 253 -34.02 -11.34 -27.00
C LEU A 253 -34.54 -12.77 -27.17
N LEU A 254 -33.75 -13.75 -26.73
CA LEU A 254 -34.10 -15.16 -26.75
C LEU A 254 -35.13 -15.52 -25.67
N VAL A 255 -34.97 -15.01 -24.45
CA VAL A 255 -35.94 -15.19 -23.35
C VAL A 255 -37.28 -14.53 -23.69
N CYS A 256 -37.26 -13.31 -24.23
CA CYS A 256 -38.46 -12.61 -24.68
C CYS A 256 -39.06 -13.19 -25.97
N GLY A 257 -38.48 -14.23 -26.60
CA GLY A 257 -39.08 -14.91 -27.75
C GLY A 257 -39.04 -14.13 -29.07
N VAL A 258 -38.15 -13.14 -29.20
CA VAL A 258 -37.83 -12.54 -30.52
C VAL A 258 -37.09 -13.56 -31.37
N PHE A 259 -36.16 -14.31 -30.76
CA PHE A 259 -35.56 -15.50 -31.36
C PHE A 259 -36.23 -16.77 -30.84
N THR A 260 -36.36 -17.75 -31.72
CA THR A 260 -36.83 -19.08 -31.32
C THR A 260 -35.76 -19.81 -30.51
N GLN A 261 -36.17 -20.72 -29.63
CA GLN A 261 -35.22 -21.58 -28.91
C GLN A 261 -34.39 -22.44 -29.87
N LYS A 262 -34.94 -22.84 -31.03
CA LYS A 262 -34.27 -23.68 -32.02
C LYS A 262 -33.08 -22.98 -32.66
N GLU A 263 -33.20 -21.69 -32.93
CA GLU A 263 -32.17 -20.92 -33.63
C GLU A 263 -31.23 -20.18 -32.67
N GLY A 264 -31.78 -19.62 -31.57
CA GLY A 264 -31.00 -18.79 -30.65
C GLY A 264 -30.15 -19.58 -29.65
N LEU A 265 -30.63 -20.72 -29.12
CA LEU A 265 -29.87 -21.48 -28.13
C LEU A 265 -28.53 -22.03 -28.66
N PRO A 266 -28.44 -22.57 -29.88
CA PRO A 266 -27.15 -22.97 -30.45
C PRO A 266 -26.15 -21.82 -30.54
N VAL A 267 -26.60 -20.61 -30.92
CA VAL A 267 -25.74 -19.42 -31.00
C VAL A 267 -25.21 -19.02 -29.63
N LEU A 268 -26.09 -18.94 -28.63
CA LEU A 268 -25.70 -18.62 -27.26
C LEU A 268 -24.72 -19.64 -26.69
N ARG A 269 -25.00 -20.94 -26.88
CA ARG A 269 -24.12 -22.03 -26.43
C ARG A 269 -22.75 -21.95 -27.10
N ASN A 270 -22.71 -21.72 -28.41
CA ASN A 270 -21.46 -21.61 -29.16
C ASN A 270 -20.62 -20.42 -28.69
N LEU A 271 -21.26 -19.27 -28.42
CA LEU A 271 -20.59 -18.10 -27.87
C LEU A 271 -20.03 -18.36 -26.47
N LEU A 272 -20.81 -18.95 -25.55
CA LEU A 272 -20.32 -19.31 -24.22
C LEU A 272 -19.18 -20.33 -24.28
N THR A 273 -19.29 -21.30 -25.20
CA THR A 273 -18.22 -22.29 -25.44
C THR A 273 -16.97 -21.61 -25.97
N PHE A 274 -17.10 -20.69 -26.93
CA PHE A 274 -15.98 -19.90 -27.45
C PHE A 274 -15.31 -19.11 -26.33
N LEU A 275 -16.07 -18.36 -25.52
CA LEU A 275 -15.55 -17.54 -24.43
C LEU A 275 -14.83 -18.37 -23.36
N THR A 276 -15.33 -19.56 -23.04
CA THR A 276 -14.74 -20.43 -22.01
C THR A 276 -13.55 -21.25 -22.51
N THR A 277 -13.56 -21.66 -23.78
CA THR A 277 -12.49 -22.50 -24.36
C THR A 277 -11.33 -21.70 -24.94
N SER A 278 -11.56 -20.46 -25.37
CA SER A 278 -10.50 -19.55 -25.86
C SER A 278 -9.65 -18.95 -24.74
N ASP A 279 -10.11 -19.05 -23.48
CA ASP A 279 -9.55 -18.30 -22.36
C ASP A 279 -9.35 -19.20 -21.12
N ARG A 280 -8.43 -20.17 -21.25
CA ARG A 280 -8.18 -21.17 -20.21
C ARG A 280 -7.06 -20.82 -19.24
N GLU A 281 -6.18 -19.90 -19.63
CA GLU A 281 -4.96 -19.56 -18.89
C GLU A 281 -5.08 -18.19 -18.23
N GLU A 282 -5.36 -17.13 -18.99
CA GLU A 282 -5.35 -15.74 -18.52
C GLU A 282 -6.67 -15.29 -17.88
N HIS A 283 -7.79 -15.90 -18.25
CA HIS A 283 -9.13 -15.61 -17.74
C HIS A 283 -9.63 -14.17 -18.01
N ASN A 284 -9.29 -13.61 -19.18
CA ASN A 284 -9.71 -12.27 -19.61
C ASN A 284 -11.23 -12.11 -19.81
N ASN A 285 -11.94 -13.21 -20.09
CA ASN A 285 -13.38 -13.26 -20.31
C ASN A 285 -14.18 -13.39 -19.00
N LEU A 286 -13.53 -13.47 -17.84
CA LEU A 286 -14.18 -13.67 -16.54
C LEU A 286 -15.31 -12.67 -16.28
N ASN A 287 -15.06 -11.38 -16.50
CA ASN A 287 -16.06 -10.33 -16.28
C ASN A 287 -17.25 -10.41 -17.25
N ILE A 288 -17.07 -11.00 -18.44
CA ILE A 288 -18.14 -11.25 -19.40
C ILE A 288 -19.07 -12.34 -18.85
N LEU A 289 -18.48 -13.44 -18.38
CA LEU A 289 -19.23 -14.59 -17.86
C LEU A 289 -19.92 -14.27 -16.53
N ILE A 290 -19.27 -13.54 -15.62
CA ILE A 290 -19.92 -13.05 -14.38
C ILE A 290 -21.14 -12.19 -14.73
N SER A 291 -21.02 -11.27 -15.70
CA SER A 291 -22.13 -10.42 -16.11
C SER A 291 -23.29 -11.22 -16.72
N PHE A 292 -22.99 -12.22 -17.55
CA PHE A 292 -24.00 -13.14 -18.07
C PHE A 292 -24.71 -13.89 -16.94
N CYS A 293 -23.95 -14.45 -15.99
CA CYS A 293 -24.52 -15.22 -14.88
C CYS A 293 -25.38 -14.34 -13.95
N LYS A 294 -25.00 -13.08 -13.71
CA LYS A 294 -25.77 -12.15 -12.87
C LYS A 294 -27.10 -11.70 -13.48
N HIS A 295 -27.20 -11.61 -14.81
CA HIS A 295 -28.37 -11.03 -15.49
C HIS A 295 -29.26 -12.05 -16.22
N CYS A 296 -28.67 -13.18 -16.62
CA CYS A 296 -29.33 -14.20 -17.42
C CYS A 296 -29.15 -15.60 -16.81
N GLY A 297 -28.44 -15.72 -15.69
CA GLY A 297 -28.13 -17.01 -15.07
C GLY A 297 -29.37 -17.75 -14.59
N GLU A 298 -30.38 -17.02 -14.11
CA GLU A 298 -31.64 -17.62 -13.65
C GLU A 298 -32.37 -18.35 -14.79
N ASP A 299 -32.39 -17.77 -15.99
CA ASP A 299 -33.13 -18.31 -17.14
C ASP A 299 -32.38 -19.49 -17.79
N PHE A 300 -31.06 -19.32 -17.96
CA PHE A 300 -30.27 -20.20 -18.81
C PHE A 300 -29.52 -21.30 -18.06
N ALA A 301 -29.18 -21.09 -16.80
CA ALA A 301 -28.38 -22.01 -16.01
C ALA A 301 -29.02 -22.36 -14.65
N GLY A 302 -30.22 -21.83 -14.35
CA GLY A 302 -30.92 -22.08 -13.10
C GLY A 302 -30.14 -21.57 -11.88
N LEU A 303 -29.38 -20.49 -12.04
CA LEU A 303 -28.50 -19.98 -11.00
C LEU A 303 -29.30 -19.26 -9.91
N VAL A 304 -28.94 -19.54 -8.66
CA VAL A 304 -29.32 -18.77 -7.48
C VAL A 304 -28.02 -18.41 -6.76
N PRO A 305 -27.65 -17.13 -6.66
CA PRO A 305 -26.41 -16.75 -5.99
C PRO A 305 -26.35 -17.27 -4.54
N ARG A 306 -25.16 -17.64 -4.08
CA ARG A 306 -24.91 -18.24 -2.76
C ARG A 306 -25.52 -17.42 -1.63
N LYS A 307 -25.27 -16.10 -1.61
CA LYS A 307 -25.87 -15.19 -0.62
C LYS A 307 -27.39 -15.31 -0.56
N ILE A 308 -28.05 -15.32 -1.72
CA ILE A 308 -29.51 -15.42 -1.81
C ILE A 308 -29.99 -16.81 -1.36
N ARG A 309 -29.29 -17.89 -1.75
CA ARG A 309 -29.62 -19.24 -1.28
C ARG A 309 -29.52 -19.37 0.24
N ILE A 310 -28.47 -18.81 0.85
CA ILE A 310 -28.29 -18.82 2.31
C ILE A 310 -29.41 -18.03 2.99
N LEU A 311 -29.76 -16.84 2.48
CA LEU A 311 -30.85 -16.03 3.02
C LEU A 311 -32.23 -16.71 2.85
N ALA A 312 -32.47 -17.36 1.71
CA ALA A 312 -33.67 -18.15 1.46
C ALA A 312 -33.82 -19.30 2.47
N GLN A 313 -32.72 -19.99 2.79
CA GLN A 313 -32.68 -21.02 3.83
C GLN A 313 -32.87 -20.45 5.23
N LYS A 314 -32.21 -19.33 5.55
CA LYS A 314 -32.31 -18.64 6.85
C LYS A 314 -33.74 -18.19 7.15
N TYR A 315 -34.42 -17.61 6.16
CA TYR A 315 -35.78 -17.07 6.32
C TYR A 315 -36.90 -18.01 5.87
N ILE A 316 -36.57 -19.23 5.44
CA ILE A 316 -37.52 -20.26 4.97
C ILE A 316 -38.49 -19.68 3.92
N ARG A 317 -37.91 -19.07 2.88
CA ARG A 317 -38.67 -18.47 1.77
C ARG A 317 -38.17 -18.96 0.43
N ASP A 318 -39.11 -19.13 -0.49
CA ASP A 318 -38.81 -19.54 -1.85
C ASP A 318 -38.29 -18.38 -2.70
N VAL A 319 -37.36 -18.68 -3.60
CA VAL A 319 -36.86 -17.76 -4.62
C VAL A 319 -37.60 -18.04 -5.93
N PRO A 320 -38.10 -17.01 -6.65
CA PRO A 320 -38.72 -17.18 -7.95
C PRO A 320 -37.84 -17.94 -8.94
N ILE A 321 -38.42 -18.89 -9.67
CA ILE A 321 -37.71 -19.74 -10.64
C ILE A 321 -38.21 -19.43 -12.04
N SER A 322 -37.29 -19.30 -12.99
CA SER A 322 -37.62 -19.15 -14.42
C SER A 322 -38.09 -20.46 -15.03
N ASP A 323 -39.20 -20.43 -15.76
CA ASP A 323 -39.78 -21.56 -16.49
C ASP A 323 -39.34 -21.61 -17.97
N PHE A 324 -38.42 -20.74 -18.38
CA PHE A 324 -38.04 -20.57 -19.79
C PHE A 324 -37.36 -21.81 -20.40
N LEU A 325 -36.47 -22.48 -19.66
CA LEU A 325 -35.78 -23.71 -20.08
C LEU A 325 -36.07 -24.87 -19.13
N THR A 326 -36.02 -26.09 -19.67
CA THR A 326 -36.07 -27.29 -18.84
C THR A 326 -34.79 -27.44 -18.01
N PRO A 327 -34.87 -28.07 -16.81
CA PRO A 327 -33.71 -28.28 -15.95
C PRO A 327 -32.53 -28.98 -16.65
N ASP A 328 -32.79 -29.90 -17.57
CA ASP A 328 -31.73 -30.61 -18.31
C ASP A 328 -30.97 -29.68 -19.27
N LYS A 329 -31.67 -28.75 -19.93
CA LYS A 329 -31.04 -27.74 -20.80
C LYS A 329 -30.21 -26.76 -19.96
N GLN A 330 -30.72 -26.36 -18.79
CA GLN A 330 -30.02 -25.49 -17.86
C GLN A 330 -28.73 -26.13 -17.33
N LYS A 331 -28.79 -27.41 -16.88
CA LYS A 331 -27.62 -28.18 -16.45
C LYS A 331 -26.52 -28.23 -17.51
N SER A 332 -26.90 -28.36 -18.78
CA SER A 332 -25.93 -28.41 -19.87
C SER A 332 -25.16 -27.10 -20.07
N LEU A 333 -25.81 -25.94 -19.90
CA LEU A 333 -25.16 -24.62 -19.94
C LEU A 333 -24.35 -24.36 -18.66
N LEU A 334 -24.89 -24.74 -17.50
CA LEU A 334 -24.19 -24.66 -16.21
C LEU A 334 -22.87 -25.45 -16.24
N SER A 335 -22.84 -26.61 -16.89
CA SER A 335 -21.62 -27.41 -17.04
C SER A 335 -20.49 -26.65 -17.76
N ILE A 336 -20.81 -25.77 -18.72
CA ILE A 336 -19.81 -24.96 -19.45
C ILE A 336 -19.21 -23.91 -18.50
N LEU A 337 -20.05 -23.28 -17.68
CA LEU A 337 -19.63 -22.27 -16.70
C LEU A 337 -18.78 -22.89 -15.58
N ARG A 338 -19.19 -24.06 -15.07
CA ARG A 338 -18.43 -24.81 -14.05
C ARG A 338 -17.06 -25.25 -14.55
N GLU A 339 -16.96 -25.67 -15.81
CA GLU A 339 -15.66 -26.05 -16.39
C GLU A 339 -14.71 -24.85 -16.47
N TYR A 340 -15.21 -23.67 -16.83
CA TYR A 340 -14.43 -22.43 -16.77
C TYR A 340 -14.03 -22.08 -15.33
N TYR A 341 -14.94 -22.23 -14.36
CA TYR A 341 -14.63 -22.00 -12.94
C TYR A 341 -13.51 -22.91 -12.43
N ARG A 342 -13.48 -24.19 -12.83
CA ARG A 342 -12.37 -25.11 -12.49
C ARG A 342 -11.04 -24.69 -13.11
N SER A 343 -11.07 -24.17 -14.35
CA SER A 343 -9.87 -23.57 -14.96
C SER A 343 -9.39 -22.35 -14.18
N LEU A 344 -10.32 -21.49 -13.77
CA LEU A 344 -10.04 -20.29 -12.99
C LEU A 344 -9.43 -20.61 -11.62
N CYS A 345 -9.93 -21.65 -10.94
CA CYS A 345 -9.36 -22.10 -9.67
C CYS A 345 -7.91 -22.57 -9.83
N ARG A 346 -7.59 -23.29 -10.91
CA ARG A 346 -6.20 -23.70 -11.21
C ARG A 346 -5.31 -22.50 -11.49
N HIS A 347 -5.81 -21.49 -12.21
CA HIS A 347 -5.08 -20.24 -12.43
C HIS A 347 -4.82 -19.51 -11.11
N LEU A 348 -5.84 -19.36 -10.26
CA LEU A 348 -5.70 -18.69 -8.96
C LEU A 348 -4.65 -19.38 -8.08
N LEU A 349 -4.65 -20.71 -8.00
CA LEU A 349 -3.67 -21.47 -7.22
C LEU A 349 -2.24 -21.32 -7.78
N ARG A 350 -2.09 -21.34 -9.11
CA ARG A 350 -0.80 -21.12 -9.78
C ARG A 350 -0.24 -19.73 -9.45
N ASP A 351 -1.07 -18.69 -9.56
CA ASP A 351 -0.64 -17.33 -9.31
C ASP A 351 -0.36 -17.05 -7.84
N HIS A 352 -1.11 -17.68 -6.93
CA HIS A 352 -0.80 -17.69 -5.49
C HIS A 352 0.59 -18.28 -5.25
N GLN A 353 0.87 -19.46 -5.81
CA GLN A 353 2.19 -20.11 -5.67
C GLN A 353 3.32 -19.26 -6.24
N ASN A 354 3.12 -18.63 -7.40
CA ASN A 354 4.11 -17.75 -8.03
C ASN A 354 4.38 -16.49 -7.19
N LEU A 355 3.34 -15.85 -6.66
CA LEU A 355 3.46 -14.68 -5.79
C LEU A 355 4.24 -15.03 -4.53
N ARG A 356 3.94 -16.17 -3.90
CA ARG A 356 4.66 -16.66 -2.73
C ARG A 356 6.13 -16.95 -3.04
N GLY A 357 6.42 -17.59 -4.17
CA GLY A 357 7.79 -17.82 -4.63
C GLY A 357 8.58 -16.52 -4.80
N LEU A 358 7.93 -15.47 -5.31
CA LEU A 358 8.53 -14.14 -5.46
C LEU A 358 8.77 -13.44 -4.12
N GLU A 359 7.83 -13.54 -3.17
CA GLU A 359 7.98 -13.00 -1.81
C GLU A 359 9.15 -13.66 -1.06
N VAL A 360 9.26 -14.99 -1.12
CA VAL A 360 10.36 -15.75 -0.50
C VAL A 360 11.70 -15.39 -1.15
N HIS A 361 11.75 -15.29 -2.48
CA HIS A 361 12.95 -14.86 -3.18
C HIS A 361 13.39 -13.46 -2.77
N ASN A 362 12.45 -12.50 -2.74
CA ASN A 362 12.74 -11.12 -2.34
C ASN A 362 13.22 -11.05 -0.88
N ARG A 363 12.64 -11.83 0.03
CA ARG A 363 13.10 -11.93 1.42
C ARG A 363 14.56 -12.40 1.50
N ARG A 364 14.93 -13.43 0.71
CA ARG A 364 16.31 -13.93 0.64
C ARG A 364 17.27 -12.89 0.05
N VAL A 365 16.87 -12.17 -0.99
CA VAL A 365 17.67 -11.08 -1.57
C VAL A 365 17.88 -9.98 -0.54
N LEU A 366 16.84 -9.59 0.20
CA LEU A 366 16.94 -8.60 1.26
C LEU A 366 17.88 -9.06 2.38
N GLN A 367 17.81 -10.32 2.80
CA GLN A 367 18.73 -10.88 3.80
C GLN A 367 20.20 -10.93 3.33
N THR A 368 20.43 -11.21 2.04
CA THR A 368 21.80 -11.40 1.51
C THR A 368 22.44 -10.08 1.05
N LYS A 369 21.67 -9.20 0.42
CA LYS A 369 22.15 -7.93 -0.15
C LYS A 369 21.82 -6.71 0.72
N GLY A 370 20.80 -6.81 1.57
CA GLY A 370 20.29 -5.70 2.42
C GLY A 370 19.34 -4.74 1.73
N GLU A 371 19.14 -4.90 0.43
CA GLU A 371 18.28 -4.05 -0.39
C GLU A 371 17.60 -4.88 -1.48
N LEU A 372 16.47 -4.37 -1.96
CA LEU A 372 15.74 -4.90 -3.11
C LEU A 372 15.80 -3.86 -4.22
N SER A 373 16.05 -4.30 -5.46
CA SER A 373 16.04 -3.37 -6.59
C SER A 373 14.64 -2.82 -6.84
N GLY A 374 14.55 -1.60 -7.38
CA GLY A 374 13.27 -0.99 -7.75
C GLY A 374 12.45 -1.88 -8.69
N GLU A 375 13.10 -2.50 -9.68
CA GLU A 375 12.46 -3.42 -10.63
C GLU A 375 11.85 -4.66 -9.92
N GLN A 376 12.54 -5.24 -8.93
CA GLN A 376 12.02 -6.39 -8.17
C GLN A 376 10.82 -6.01 -7.31
N LYS A 377 10.85 -4.81 -6.72
CA LYS A 377 9.74 -4.27 -5.94
C LYS A 377 8.51 -4.03 -6.82
N GLU A 378 8.69 -3.33 -7.94
CA GLU A 378 7.61 -3.08 -8.92
C GLU A 378 7.00 -4.38 -9.46
N LYS A 379 7.84 -5.38 -9.78
CA LYS A 379 7.38 -6.70 -10.24
C LYS A 379 6.54 -7.42 -9.18
N CYS A 380 6.95 -7.36 -7.91
CA CYS A 380 6.22 -7.95 -6.80
C CYS A 380 4.88 -7.26 -6.55
N GLU A 381 4.87 -5.93 -6.56
CA GLU A 381 3.64 -5.13 -6.42
C GLU A 381 2.67 -5.39 -7.58
N ALA A 382 3.17 -5.46 -8.82
CA ALA A 382 2.36 -5.78 -9.99
C ALA A 382 1.74 -7.19 -9.90
N ALA A 383 2.52 -8.20 -9.49
CA ALA A 383 2.02 -9.56 -9.29
C ALA A 383 0.95 -9.62 -8.19
N HIS A 384 1.17 -8.92 -7.08
CA HIS A 384 0.22 -8.85 -5.97
C HIS A 384 -1.10 -8.18 -6.39
N LEU A 385 -1.04 -7.06 -7.12
CA LEU A 385 -2.23 -6.38 -7.66
C LEU A 385 -2.99 -7.24 -8.69
N ALA A 386 -2.28 -7.99 -9.53
CA ALA A 386 -2.89 -8.91 -10.48
C ALA A 386 -3.61 -10.05 -9.75
N PHE A 387 -2.96 -10.66 -8.76
CA PHE A 387 -3.53 -11.72 -7.92
C PHE A 387 -4.78 -11.25 -7.16
N GLN A 388 -4.74 -10.08 -6.53
CA GLN A 388 -5.92 -9.53 -5.83
C GLN A 388 -7.12 -9.34 -6.76
N LYS A 389 -6.90 -8.85 -7.99
CA LYS A 389 -7.97 -8.70 -8.99
C LYS A 389 -8.53 -10.07 -9.40
N LEU A 390 -7.66 -11.06 -9.60
CA LEU A 390 -8.05 -12.42 -9.94
C LEU A 390 -8.85 -13.08 -8.81
N LEU A 391 -8.40 -12.94 -7.56
CA LEU A 391 -9.07 -13.45 -6.37
C LEU A 391 -10.47 -12.83 -6.21
N ALA A 392 -10.58 -11.50 -6.30
CA ALA A 392 -11.87 -10.82 -6.21
C ALA A 392 -12.82 -11.26 -7.34
N GLY A 393 -12.32 -11.44 -8.56
CA GLY A 393 -13.10 -11.98 -9.67
C GLY A 393 -13.55 -13.42 -9.42
N THR A 394 -12.67 -14.26 -8.87
CA THR A 394 -12.96 -15.67 -8.55
C THR A 394 -14.01 -15.78 -7.46
N GLN A 395 -13.93 -14.98 -6.40
CA GLN A 395 -14.93 -14.92 -5.33
C GLN A 395 -16.30 -14.49 -5.85
N GLN A 396 -16.35 -13.47 -6.73
CA GLN A 396 -17.61 -13.05 -7.35
C GLN A 396 -18.20 -14.14 -8.24
N PHE A 397 -17.38 -14.86 -8.99
CA PHE A 397 -17.89 -15.93 -9.84
C PHE A 397 -18.34 -17.14 -9.04
N ALA A 398 -17.61 -17.47 -7.97
CA ALA A 398 -17.97 -18.50 -6.99
C ALA A 398 -19.33 -18.21 -6.33
N ASP A 399 -19.54 -16.97 -5.87
CA ASP A 399 -20.82 -16.54 -5.27
C ASP A 399 -22.00 -16.70 -6.23
N VAL A 400 -21.82 -16.31 -7.50
CA VAL A 400 -22.90 -16.38 -8.49
C VAL A 400 -23.19 -17.83 -8.93
N LEU A 401 -22.18 -18.70 -8.99
CA LEU A 401 -22.35 -20.13 -9.31
C LEU A 401 -22.69 -21.01 -8.10
N ASP A 402 -22.64 -20.45 -6.89
CA ASP A 402 -22.71 -21.16 -5.61
C ASP A 402 -21.64 -22.26 -5.46
N GLU A 403 -20.42 -21.98 -5.93
CA GLU A 403 -19.25 -22.86 -5.79
C GLU A 403 -18.32 -22.37 -4.69
N ASP A 404 -17.51 -23.28 -4.13
CA ASP A 404 -16.52 -22.93 -3.11
C ASP A 404 -15.24 -22.39 -3.74
N VAL A 405 -14.76 -21.27 -3.19
CA VAL A 405 -13.44 -20.72 -3.54
C VAL A 405 -12.37 -21.71 -3.07
N PRO A 406 -11.36 -22.03 -3.90
CA PRO A 406 -10.31 -22.97 -3.52
C PRO A 406 -9.55 -22.42 -2.31
N ASP A 407 -9.17 -23.33 -1.42
CA ASP A 407 -8.38 -22.98 -0.25
C ASP A 407 -7.01 -22.46 -0.68
N LEU A 408 -6.61 -21.33 -0.11
CA LEU A 408 -5.33 -20.69 -0.37
C LEU A 408 -4.44 -20.98 0.82
N PRO A 409 -3.62 -22.05 0.77
CA PRO A 409 -2.80 -22.41 1.91
C PRO A 409 -1.93 -21.22 2.31
N LEU A 410 -2.17 -20.74 3.51
CA LEU A 410 -1.19 -19.96 4.26
C LEU A 410 -0.19 -21.00 4.73
N GLU A 411 0.94 -21.13 4.04
CA GLU A 411 2.11 -21.57 4.78
C GLU A 411 2.24 -20.54 5.90
N GLU A 412 2.01 -20.99 7.13
CA GLU A 412 2.61 -20.36 8.29
C GLU A 412 4.02 -19.99 7.85
N ILE A 413 4.46 -18.79 8.17
CA ILE A 413 5.89 -18.51 8.15
C ILE A 413 6.45 -19.40 9.26
N THR A 414 6.50 -20.70 8.98
CA THR A 414 7.26 -21.67 9.70
C THR A 414 8.63 -21.03 9.67
N THR A 415 9.08 -20.59 10.83
CA THR A 415 10.32 -21.02 11.49
C THR A 415 11.26 -22.01 10.74
N LEU A 416 10.88 -22.62 9.62
CA LEU A 416 11.66 -23.34 8.62
C LEU A 416 12.55 -22.43 7.74
N ASP A 417 12.48 -21.09 7.83
CA ASP A 417 13.62 -20.26 7.37
C ASP A 417 14.85 -20.42 8.31
N ASN A 418 14.73 -21.14 9.43
CA ASN A 418 15.89 -21.72 10.13
C ASN A 418 16.59 -22.82 9.32
N ASP A 419 16.03 -23.35 8.23
CA ASP A 419 16.69 -24.41 7.46
C ASP A 419 17.69 -23.91 6.41
N ALA A 420 17.77 -22.60 6.15
CA ALA A 420 18.98 -22.03 5.58
C ALA A 420 20.08 -21.82 6.63
N ALA A 421 19.71 -21.87 7.92
CA ALA A 421 20.62 -21.91 9.07
C ALA A 421 20.94 -23.35 9.55
N THR A 422 20.45 -24.42 8.89
CA THR A 422 20.87 -25.81 9.17
C THR A 422 22.14 -26.22 8.44
N LEU A 423 23.19 -25.40 8.55
CA LEU A 423 24.58 -25.87 8.48
C LEU A 423 25.50 -25.15 9.48
N ASP A 424 24.95 -24.53 10.54
CA ASP A 424 25.73 -24.28 11.75
C ASP A 424 25.59 -25.48 12.69
N ILE A 425 26.48 -26.46 12.51
CA ILE A 425 26.61 -27.65 13.37
C ILE A 425 26.85 -27.28 14.85
N HIS A 426 27.22 -26.04 15.13
CA HIS A 426 27.56 -25.57 16.47
C HIS A 426 26.33 -25.16 17.31
N ASN A 427 25.22 -24.67 16.71
CA ASN A 427 24.12 -24.10 17.50
C ASN A 427 22.87 -24.99 17.66
N ARG A 428 23.05 -26.32 17.67
CA ARG A 428 21.95 -27.30 17.46
C ARG A 428 21.07 -27.64 18.67
N PHE A 429 21.16 -26.93 19.80
CA PHE A 429 20.35 -27.24 21.00
C PHE A 429 19.83 -26.00 21.73
N LYS A 430 18.86 -25.29 21.15
CA LYS A 430 17.91 -24.45 21.92
C LYS A 430 16.50 -24.46 21.31
N GLY A 431 15.87 -25.63 21.36
CA GLY A 431 14.41 -25.75 21.33
C GLY A 431 13.96 -26.15 22.73
N GLY A 432 13.56 -25.18 23.55
CA GLY A 432 13.04 -25.43 24.90
C GLY A 432 13.49 -24.40 25.92
N GLU A 433 12.52 -23.59 26.35
CA GLU A 433 12.52 -22.71 27.52
C GLU A 433 13.31 -21.39 27.42
N LEU A 434 12.60 -20.31 27.79
CA LEU A 434 13.08 -18.94 27.91
C LEU A 434 14.38 -18.89 28.73
N ASP A 435 15.51 -18.74 28.05
CA ASP A 435 16.77 -18.34 28.65
C ASP A 435 17.34 -17.21 27.78
N GLY A 436 17.80 -16.13 28.41
CA GLY A 436 18.09 -14.81 27.84
C GLY A 436 19.14 -14.71 26.71
N SER A 437 19.42 -15.79 25.97
CA SER A 437 20.26 -15.80 24.78
C SER A 437 19.53 -15.42 23.48
N THR A 438 18.19 -15.30 23.50
CA THR A 438 17.38 -14.87 22.34
C THR A 438 16.98 -13.38 22.40
N SER A 439 17.39 -12.67 23.45
CA SER A 439 17.18 -11.23 23.55
C SER A 439 18.14 -10.50 22.62
N LEU A 440 17.62 -9.55 21.83
CA LEU A 440 18.41 -8.64 21.00
C LEU A 440 19.47 -7.89 21.82
N TRP A 441 19.18 -7.68 23.11
CA TRP A 441 20.00 -6.97 24.09
C TRP A 441 20.61 -7.91 25.13
N GLU A 442 21.74 -7.52 25.69
CA GLU A 442 22.51 -8.31 26.67
C GLU A 442 21.83 -8.42 28.03
N ASP A 443 21.17 -7.34 28.43
CA ASP A 443 20.50 -7.20 29.70
C ASP A 443 19.30 -6.24 29.56
N GLU A 444 18.41 -6.26 30.55
CA GLU A 444 17.17 -5.48 30.54
C GLU A 444 17.40 -3.98 30.72
N GLU A 445 18.51 -3.56 31.36
CA GLU A 445 18.85 -2.15 31.55
C GLU A 445 19.27 -1.53 30.21
N THR A 446 20.14 -2.22 29.46
CA THR A 446 20.53 -1.87 28.09
C THR A 446 19.31 -1.85 27.18
N ARG A 447 18.44 -2.88 27.22
CA ARG A 447 17.19 -2.89 26.46
C ARG A 447 16.33 -1.66 26.77
N SER A 448 16.12 -1.38 28.05
CA SER A 448 15.32 -0.22 28.46
C SER A 448 15.94 1.10 28.03
N PHE A 449 17.27 1.19 27.86
CA PHE A 449 17.91 2.40 27.35
C PHE A 449 17.68 2.62 25.84
N TYR A 450 17.59 1.55 25.03
CA TYR A 450 17.41 1.69 23.57
C TYR A 450 15.96 1.62 23.10
N GLU A 451 15.08 0.87 23.80
CA GLU A 451 13.69 0.66 23.38
C GLU A 451 12.69 1.55 24.13
N ASN A 452 12.92 1.87 25.40
CA ASN A 452 11.98 2.66 26.20
C ASN A 452 12.29 4.17 26.10
N LEU A 453 11.87 4.78 24.99
CA LEU A 453 11.94 6.22 24.74
C LEU A 453 10.68 6.93 25.26
N PRO A 454 10.78 8.19 25.73
CA PRO A 454 9.61 9.01 26.05
C PRO A 454 8.76 9.27 24.79
N ASP A 455 7.44 9.09 24.89
CA ASP A 455 6.52 9.40 23.79
C ASP A 455 6.19 10.89 23.75
N LEU A 456 7.10 11.69 23.18
CA LEU A 456 6.91 13.13 23.06
C LEU A 456 5.63 13.52 22.29
N LYS A 457 5.09 12.66 21.40
CA LYS A 457 3.84 12.98 20.69
C LYS A 457 2.62 12.95 21.59
N ALA A 458 2.64 12.13 22.65
CA ALA A 458 1.55 12.04 23.61
C ALA A 458 1.56 13.20 24.61
N PHE A 459 2.73 13.71 24.99
CA PHE A 459 2.88 14.74 26.03
C PHE A 459 2.92 16.18 25.50
N ILE A 460 3.22 16.38 24.21
CA ILE A 460 3.44 17.71 23.63
C ILE A 460 2.29 18.11 22.70
N PRO A 461 1.75 19.34 22.79
CA PRO A 461 0.72 19.82 21.88
C PRO A 461 1.14 19.73 20.40
N GLY A 462 0.32 19.08 19.57
CA GLY A 462 0.63 18.80 18.16
C GLY A 462 0.96 20.02 17.29
N ILE A 463 0.56 21.22 17.70
CA ILE A 463 0.89 22.49 17.03
C ILE A 463 2.41 22.73 17.01
N LEU A 464 3.14 22.27 18.03
CA LEU A 464 4.58 22.53 18.19
C LEU A 464 5.47 21.71 17.25
N PHE A 465 4.93 20.66 16.60
CA PHE A 465 5.72 19.80 15.71
C PHE A 465 5.08 19.56 14.33
N LYS A 466 3.83 20.00 14.09
CA LYS A 466 3.13 19.83 12.80
C LYS A 466 3.91 20.42 11.60
N ASP A 467 4.51 21.60 11.78
CA ASP A 467 5.30 22.27 10.74
C ASP A 467 6.63 21.55 10.45
N SER A 468 7.17 20.84 11.44
CA SER A 468 8.43 20.11 11.32
C SER A 468 8.25 18.79 10.55
N VAL A 469 7.12 18.10 10.78
CA VAL A 469 6.76 16.85 10.07
C VAL A 469 6.32 17.11 8.61
N GLN A 470 5.69 18.26 8.32
CA GLN A 470 5.30 18.61 6.95
C GLN A 470 6.49 19.03 6.08
N ALA A 471 7.51 19.67 6.65
CA ALA A 471 8.70 20.11 5.91
C ALA A 471 9.56 18.95 5.38
N THR A 472 9.50 17.76 5.98
CA THR A 472 10.26 16.57 5.54
C THR A 472 9.60 15.84 4.37
N ASN A 473 8.26 15.80 4.29
CA ASN A 473 7.54 15.08 3.22
C ASN A 473 7.75 15.68 1.83
N THR A 474 8.08 16.97 1.73
CA THR A 474 8.36 17.66 0.46
C THR A 474 9.78 17.43 -0.06
N VAL A 475 10.72 16.97 0.76
CA VAL A 475 12.14 16.79 0.40
C VAL A 475 12.46 15.32 0.08
N SER A 476 11.77 14.36 0.71
CA SER A 476 11.95 12.91 0.46
C SER A 476 11.53 12.41 -0.95
N SER A 477 11.12 13.31 -1.85
CA SER A 477 10.71 12.97 -3.23
C SER A 477 11.84 13.11 -4.26
N MET A 478 13.04 13.47 -3.84
CA MET A 478 14.23 13.51 -4.69
C MET A 478 15.22 12.49 -4.14
N GLU A 479 15.38 11.36 -4.84
CA GLU A 479 16.55 10.51 -4.64
C GLU A 479 17.80 11.36 -4.90
N ASP A 480 18.59 11.57 -3.85
CA ASP A 480 19.80 12.38 -3.92
C ASP A 480 20.78 11.76 -4.94
N PRO A 481 21.43 12.55 -5.81
CA PRO A 481 22.44 12.09 -6.78
C PRO A 481 23.73 11.52 -6.14
N VAL A 482 23.75 11.40 -4.80
CA VAL A 482 24.87 10.99 -3.97
C VAL A 482 25.01 9.46 -3.92
N ASP A 483 23.92 8.71 -4.17
CA ASP A 483 23.93 7.24 -4.16
C ASP A 483 24.55 6.66 -5.45
N LEU A 484 24.34 7.33 -6.58
CA LEU A 484 24.96 6.98 -7.87
C LEU A 484 26.48 7.23 -7.88
N SER A 485 26.96 8.22 -7.12
CA SER A 485 28.40 8.50 -7.03
C SER A 485 29.16 7.47 -6.19
N LEU A 486 28.47 6.77 -5.26
CA LEU A 486 29.06 5.67 -4.50
C LEU A 486 29.40 4.50 -5.42
N GLU A 487 28.47 4.11 -6.31
CA GLU A 487 28.70 3.00 -7.24
C GLU A 487 29.84 3.28 -8.23
N GLU A 488 29.94 4.51 -8.75
CA GLU A 488 31.01 4.89 -9.68
C GLU A 488 32.40 4.99 -9.00
N ASP A 489 32.49 5.48 -7.77
CA ASP A 489 33.75 5.53 -7.01
C ASP A 489 34.16 4.14 -6.46
N LEU A 490 33.19 3.26 -6.15
CA LEU A 490 33.42 1.88 -5.72
C LEU A 490 33.89 0.97 -6.86
N GLN A 491 33.36 1.14 -8.09
CA GLN A 491 33.83 0.40 -9.26
C GLN A 491 35.27 0.78 -9.66
N LYS A 492 35.69 2.02 -9.40
CA LYS A 492 37.10 2.42 -9.60
C LYS A 492 38.03 1.73 -8.59
N LEU A 493 37.64 1.64 -7.31
CA LEU A 493 38.42 0.97 -6.27
C LEU A 493 38.47 -0.57 -6.43
N GLU A 494 37.40 -1.21 -6.91
CA GLU A 494 37.40 -2.64 -7.25
C GLU A 494 38.30 -2.96 -8.46
N MET A 495 38.44 -2.03 -9.41
CA MET A 495 39.26 -2.20 -10.61
C MET A 495 40.75 -1.90 -10.34
N GLU A 496 41.06 -0.99 -9.42
CA GLU A 496 42.45 -0.75 -8.94
C GLU A 496 42.96 -1.90 -8.06
N GLY A 497 42.13 -2.45 -7.15
CA GLY A 497 42.52 -3.58 -6.28
C GLY A 497 42.77 -4.92 -7.00
N ALA A 498 42.30 -5.07 -8.25
CA ALA A 498 42.55 -6.25 -9.08
C ALA A 498 43.89 -6.18 -9.85
N LEU A 499 44.51 -5.00 -9.97
CA LEU A 499 45.76 -4.78 -10.71
C LEU A 499 47.00 -4.77 -9.81
N GLU A 500 46.85 -4.65 -8.48
CA GLU A 500 47.97 -4.53 -7.53
C GLU A 500 48.61 -5.87 -7.10
N ILE A 501 48.31 -7.00 -7.76
CA ILE A 501 48.99 -8.28 -7.48
C ILE A 501 50.23 -8.51 -8.39
N GLU A 502 50.51 -7.68 -9.40
CA GLU A 502 51.61 -7.96 -10.35
C GLU A 502 52.80 -6.98 -10.42
N GLU A 503 52.82 -5.82 -9.78
CA GLU A 503 53.98 -4.90 -9.94
C GLU A 503 54.46 -4.21 -8.66
N GLU A 504 55.07 -4.98 -7.74
CA GLU A 504 56.18 -4.43 -6.95
C GLU A 504 57.48 -4.55 -7.78
N ARG A 505 57.84 -3.50 -8.53
CA ARG A 505 59.21 -2.97 -8.71
C ARG A 505 59.27 -1.87 -9.78
N GLU A 506 59.92 -0.77 -9.40
CA GLU A 506 60.44 0.32 -10.26
C GLU A 506 59.42 1.30 -10.90
N SER A 507 59.17 2.43 -10.23
CA SER A 507 59.82 3.70 -10.62
C SER A 507 59.38 4.86 -9.74
N ALA A 508 60.36 5.60 -9.24
CA ALA A 508 60.17 6.93 -8.70
C ALA A 508 60.18 7.93 -9.86
N ARG A 509 59.12 8.74 -10.00
CA ARG A 509 59.14 10.22 -10.14
C ARG A 509 57.86 10.74 -10.81
N SER A 510 57.32 11.77 -10.15
CA SER A 510 56.52 12.89 -10.69
C SER A 510 55.31 12.56 -11.57
N ASP A 511 54.12 12.85 -11.07
CA ASP A 511 53.34 13.90 -11.73
C ASP A 511 52.40 14.62 -10.76
N ASP A 512 52.37 15.94 -10.90
CA ASP A 512 51.58 16.91 -10.16
C ASP A 512 50.29 17.17 -10.97
N SER A 513 49.13 16.99 -10.35
CA SER A 513 47.84 17.36 -10.97
C SER A 513 46.78 17.66 -9.93
N SER A 514 46.61 18.96 -9.68
CA SER A 514 45.38 19.68 -9.29
C SER A 514 44.43 19.02 -8.27
N LYS A 515 44.77 19.15 -6.98
CA LYS A 515 43.81 18.97 -5.87
C LYS A 515 42.88 20.18 -5.76
N LEU A 516 41.61 19.99 -6.10
CA LEU A 516 40.52 20.74 -5.46
C LEU A 516 40.30 20.07 -4.09
N GLU A 517 40.79 20.69 -3.03
CA GLU A 517 40.68 20.18 -1.66
C GLU A 517 39.21 20.21 -1.19
N GLU A 518 38.56 19.04 -1.14
CA GLU A 518 37.38 18.85 -0.29
C GLU A 518 37.82 19.10 1.17
N LYS A 519 37.32 20.19 1.76
CA LYS A 519 37.67 20.62 3.12
C LYS A 519 37.07 19.66 4.15
N ASP A 520 37.78 19.46 5.25
CA ASP A 520 37.26 18.73 6.42
C ASP A 520 35.99 19.43 6.91
N LEU A 521 34.86 18.72 6.89
CA LEU A 521 33.57 19.26 7.29
C LEU A 521 33.59 19.67 8.77
N THR A 522 34.34 18.95 9.61
CA THR A 522 34.52 19.27 11.03
C THR A 522 35.30 20.58 11.20
N GLU A 523 36.43 20.75 10.50
CA GLU A 523 37.22 22.00 10.55
C GLU A 523 36.45 23.18 9.96
N THR A 524 35.69 22.95 8.88
CA THR A 524 34.86 23.98 8.24
C THR A 524 33.77 24.48 9.18
N LEU A 525 33.08 23.56 9.86
CA LEU A 525 32.04 23.90 10.83
C LEU A 525 32.61 24.56 12.09
N LEU A 526 33.80 24.17 12.54
CA LEU A 526 34.50 24.86 13.65
C LEU A 526 34.88 26.30 13.27
N GLN A 527 35.37 26.52 12.04
CA GLN A 527 35.67 27.87 11.51
C GLN A 527 34.40 28.73 11.36
N GLU A 528 33.27 28.15 10.97
CA GLU A 528 31.98 28.84 10.92
C GLU A 528 31.47 29.27 12.31
N ILE A 529 31.83 28.53 13.36
CA ILE A 529 31.45 28.85 14.75
C ILE A 529 32.40 29.90 15.35
N GLU A 530 33.67 29.90 14.95
CA GLU A 530 34.70 30.87 15.40
C GLU A 530 34.70 32.19 14.63
N ALA A 531 34.06 32.26 13.46
CA ALA A 531 33.88 33.51 12.73
C ALA A 531 33.05 34.49 13.58
N PRO A 532 33.53 35.73 13.82
CA PRO A 532 32.74 36.71 14.54
C PRO A 532 31.49 37.02 13.72
N ASP A 533 30.31 36.79 14.30
CA ASP A 533 29.04 37.33 13.78
C ASP A 533 29.26 38.83 13.49
N GLU A 534 29.10 39.25 12.23
CA GLU A 534 29.00 40.66 11.89
C GLU A 534 28.01 41.35 12.85
N GLU A 535 28.40 42.51 13.36
CA GLU A 535 27.80 43.24 14.48
C GLU A 535 26.29 43.00 14.72
N PRO A 536 25.85 42.71 15.96
CA PRO A 536 24.44 42.78 16.25
C PRO A 536 24.02 44.25 16.20
N ALA A 537 23.21 44.61 15.20
CA ALA A 537 22.44 45.84 15.25
C ALA A 537 21.73 45.89 16.61
N ALA A 538 22.07 46.88 17.42
CA ALA A 538 21.53 47.09 18.75
C ALA A 538 20.00 47.15 18.70
N GLY A 539 19.36 46.02 19.02
CA GLY A 539 17.92 45.86 19.04
C GLY A 539 17.55 44.82 20.10
N THR A 540 17.04 45.28 21.23
CA THR A 540 16.39 44.45 22.24
C THR A 540 15.10 43.87 21.67
N GLY A 541 15.23 42.76 20.93
CA GLY A 541 14.11 41.99 20.39
C GLY A 541 14.09 40.54 20.91
N PRO A 542 12.97 39.83 20.81
CA PRO A 542 12.81 38.44 21.29
C PRO A 542 13.76 37.42 20.63
N GLY A 543 14.39 37.76 19.48
CA GLY A 543 15.36 36.89 18.80
C GLY A 543 16.70 36.71 19.53
N THR A 544 17.19 37.74 20.23
CA THR A 544 18.49 37.69 20.95
C THR A 544 18.40 36.86 22.22
N ALA A 545 17.26 36.92 22.91
CA ALA A 545 16.98 36.10 24.10
C ALA A 545 16.89 34.61 23.74
N ASN A 546 16.21 34.25 22.64
CA ASN A 546 16.15 32.86 22.18
C ASN A 546 17.52 32.29 21.75
N LYS A 547 18.39 33.11 21.16
CA LYS A 547 19.78 32.72 20.84
C LYS A 547 20.55 32.37 22.12
N LEU A 548 20.51 33.24 23.14
CA LEU A 548 21.16 32.99 24.43
C LEU A 548 20.62 31.74 25.15
N LEU A 549 19.31 31.50 25.08
CA LEU A 549 18.68 30.30 25.65
C LEU A 549 19.12 29.03 24.92
N LEU A 550 19.22 29.06 23.59
CA LEU A 550 19.73 27.93 22.81
C LEU A 550 21.21 27.66 23.11
N ASP A 551 22.04 28.70 23.13
CA ASP A 551 23.48 28.54 23.40
C ASP A 551 23.72 28.00 24.82
N GLY A 552 22.92 28.45 25.79
CA GLY A 552 22.90 27.89 27.15
C GLY A 552 22.46 26.41 27.17
N PHE A 553 21.43 26.06 26.40
CA PHE A 553 20.97 24.68 26.26
C PHE A 553 22.03 23.77 25.63
N LEU A 554 22.67 24.20 24.53
CA LEU A 554 23.72 23.42 23.86
C LEU A 554 24.93 23.18 24.78
N ASN A 555 25.30 24.16 25.61
CA ASN A 555 26.33 23.96 26.64
C ASN A 555 25.88 22.97 27.72
N SER A 556 24.60 22.97 28.10
CA SER A 556 24.06 22.02 29.08
C SER A 556 24.08 20.57 28.58
N LEU A 557 23.96 20.35 27.25
CA LEU A 557 24.02 19.00 26.66
C LEU A 557 25.35 18.27 26.95
N LEU A 558 26.46 19.01 27.07
CA LEU A 558 27.78 18.43 27.42
C LEU A 558 27.80 17.81 28.82
N HIS A 559 26.79 18.10 29.65
CA HIS A 559 26.63 17.59 31.00
C HIS A 559 25.50 16.55 31.13
N CYS A 560 24.78 16.24 30.03
CA CYS A 560 23.71 15.24 30.02
C CYS A 560 24.27 13.81 29.95
N VAL A 561 24.73 13.29 31.09
CA VAL A 561 25.35 11.96 31.23
C VAL A 561 24.44 10.89 31.84
N SER A 562 23.12 11.09 31.81
CA SER A 562 22.15 10.13 32.34
C SER A 562 20.90 10.08 31.47
N ARG A 563 20.18 8.97 31.53
CA ARG A 563 18.91 8.77 30.82
C ARG A 563 17.90 9.88 31.12
N GLU A 564 17.71 10.19 32.40
CA GLU A 564 16.74 11.18 32.85
C GLU A 564 17.10 12.60 32.37
N MET A 565 18.38 12.98 32.43
CA MET A 565 18.84 14.30 31.98
C MET A 565 18.64 14.48 30.48
N VAL A 566 18.89 13.44 29.68
CA VAL A 566 18.70 13.47 28.23
C VAL A 566 17.23 13.56 27.85
N ASP A 567 16.38 12.77 28.51
CA ASP A 567 14.95 12.75 28.24
C ASP A 567 14.32 14.12 28.59
N GLN A 568 14.72 14.72 29.72
CA GLN A 568 14.31 16.08 30.12
C GLN A 568 14.82 17.14 29.15
N ALA A 569 16.07 17.01 28.68
CA ALA A 569 16.61 17.92 27.67
C ALA A 569 15.82 17.84 26.36
N ALA A 570 15.38 16.64 25.96
CA ALA A 570 14.59 16.44 24.75
C ALA A 570 13.20 17.09 24.86
N GLU A 571 12.54 16.95 26.01
CA GLU A 571 11.30 17.68 26.32
C GLU A 571 11.50 19.19 26.29
N GLN A 572 12.53 19.69 26.98
CA GLN A 572 12.83 21.13 27.03
C GLN A 572 13.09 21.70 25.63
N PHE A 573 13.85 21.01 24.80
CA PHE A 573 14.11 21.44 23.42
C PHE A 573 12.82 21.46 22.61
N CYS A 574 12.00 20.41 22.70
CA CYS A 574 10.78 20.28 21.92
C CYS A 574 9.72 21.33 22.33
N MET A 575 9.59 21.64 23.61
CA MET A 575 8.64 22.62 24.13
C MET A 575 9.07 24.07 23.88
N ASN A 576 10.36 24.39 24.06
CA ASN A 576 10.79 25.78 24.18
C ASN A 576 11.69 26.27 23.04
N LEU A 577 12.34 25.36 22.29
CA LEU A 577 13.41 25.70 21.35
C LEU A 577 13.20 25.14 19.94
N ASN A 578 12.10 24.41 19.67
CA ASN A 578 11.85 23.76 18.38
C ASN A 578 11.55 24.76 17.26
N THR A 579 12.59 25.21 16.58
CA THR A 579 12.51 26.01 15.35
C THR A 579 13.53 25.50 14.33
N LYS A 580 13.27 25.69 13.03
CA LYS A 580 14.17 25.23 11.97
C LYS A 580 15.64 25.72 12.13
N PRO A 581 15.91 27.00 12.46
CA PRO A 581 17.28 27.46 12.71
C PRO A 581 17.93 26.80 13.94
N ASN A 582 17.16 26.59 15.01
CA ASN A 582 17.66 25.96 16.22
C ASN A 582 17.96 24.48 16.01
N ARG A 583 17.14 23.77 15.21
CA ARG A 583 17.41 22.38 14.81
C ARG A 583 18.70 22.27 14.01
N ASN A 584 18.96 23.18 13.07
CA ASN A 584 20.22 23.22 12.33
C ASN A 584 21.44 23.43 13.25
N LYS A 585 21.34 24.34 14.22
CA LYS A 585 22.39 24.56 15.22
C LYS A 585 22.59 23.36 16.14
N LEU A 586 21.49 22.72 16.55
CA LEU A 586 21.51 21.50 17.35
C LEU A 586 22.22 20.37 16.60
N ILE A 587 21.88 20.12 15.33
CA ILE A 587 22.53 19.09 14.50
C ILE A 587 24.05 19.32 14.44
N LYS A 588 24.49 20.55 14.18
CA LYS A 588 25.92 20.93 14.18
C LYS A 588 26.57 20.66 15.53
N ALA A 589 25.94 21.03 16.64
CA ALA A 589 26.46 20.81 17.98
C ALA A 589 26.57 19.32 18.35
N LEU A 590 25.58 18.51 17.96
CA LEU A 590 25.62 17.06 18.16
C LEU A 590 26.73 16.41 17.31
N PHE A 591 26.92 16.85 16.07
CA PHE A 591 27.96 16.34 15.17
C PHE A 591 29.39 16.68 15.66
N LEU A 592 29.57 17.88 16.21
CA LEU A 592 30.86 18.39 16.74
C LEU A 592 31.17 17.92 18.16
N VAL A 593 30.65 16.77 18.59
CA VAL A 593 31.04 16.15 19.87
C VAL A 593 32.56 16.11 20.01
N PRO A 594 33.11 16.56 21.15
CA PRO A 594 34.54 16.44 21.41
C PRO A 594 34.99 14.98 21.33
N ARG A 595 36.05 14.71 20.55
CA ARG A 595 36.61 13.35 20.39
C ARG A 595 37.07 12.69 21.70
N THR A 596 37.29 13.49 22.75
CA THR A 596 37.64 13.05 24.10
C THR A 596 36.42 12.64 24.94
N ARG A 597 35.20 12.97 24.51
CA ARG A 597 33.93 12.72 25.22
C ARG A 597 33.06 11.68 24.52
N LEU A 598 33.65 10.51 24.25
CA LEU A 598 32.93 9.38 23.62
C LEU A 598 31.80 8.83 24.50
N ASP A 599 31.85 9.11 25.81
CA ASP A 599 30.81 8.78 26.80
C ASP A 599 29.47 9.46 26.50
N LEU A 600 29.45 10.57 25.76
CA LEU A 600 28.22 11.30 25.42
C LEU A 600 27.47 10.69 24.23
N LEU A 601 28.10 9.84 23.41
CA LEU A 601 27.51 9.35 22.16
C LEU A 601 26.20 8.55 22.36
N PRO A 602 26.08 7.62 23.34
CA PRO A 602 24.82 6.91 23.57
C PRO A 602 23.69 7.85 23.97
N PHE A 603 24.00 8.87 24.77
CA PHE A 603 23.07 9.89 25.24
C PHE A 603 22.61 10.80 24.11
N TYR A 604 23.52 11.21 23.22
CA TYR A 604 23.18 12.03 22.06
C TYR A 604 22.37 11.25 21.03
N ALA A 605 22.68 9.96 20.83
CA ALA A 605 21.88 9.09 19.99
C ALA A 605 20.46 8.89 20.56
N ARG A 606 20.33 8.70 21.89
CA ARG A 606 19.02 8.64 22.57
C ARG A 606 18.25 9.94 22.40
N PHE A 607 18.91 11.09 22.59
CA PHE A 607 18.31 12.40 22.40
C PHE A 607 17.71 12.55 21.00
N VAL A 608 18.48 12.21 19.96
CA VAL A 608 18.01 12.25 18.57
C VAL A 608 16.85 11.27 18.34
N ALA A 609 16.93 10.05 18.87
CA ALA A 609 15.88 9.05 18.74
C ALA A 609 14.56 9.48 19.41
N THR A 610 14.65 10.12 20.58
CA THR A 610 13.49 10.70 21.29
C THR A 610 12.85 11.85 20.48
N LEU A 611 13.65 12.67 19.79
CA LEU A 611 13.14 13.78 18.97
C LEU A 611 12.59 13.35 17.59
N ALA A 612 13.10 12.26 17.01
CA ALA A 612 12.81 11.84 15.65
C ALA A 612 11.31 11.71 15.30
N PRO A 613 10.41 11.21 16.18
CA PRO A 613 8.98 11.18 15.89
C PRO A 613 8.37 12.57 15.65
N CYS A 614 8.84 13.60 16.35
CA CYS A 614 8.31 14.96 16.30
C CYS A 614 9.05 15.85 15.28
N MET A 615 10.36 15.64 15.12
CA MET A 615 11.22 16.41 14.21
C MET A 615 12.20 15.46 13.49
N PRO A 616 11.72 14.76 12.45
CA PRO A 616 12.53 13.75 11.76
C PRO A 616 13.74 14.33 11.02
N ASP A 617 13.71 15.63 10.69
CA ASP A 617 14.82 16.33 10.03
C ASP A 617 16.13 16.32 10.83
N VAL A 618 16.05 16.37 12.17
CA VAL A 618 17.24 16.26 13.04
C VAL A 618 17.96 14.93 12.85
N ALA A 619 17.20 13.84 12.75
CA ALA A 619 17.75 12.51 12.56
C ALA A 619 18.31 12.32 11.14
N THR A 620 17.55 12.73 10.11
CA THR A 620 17.97 12.55 8.71
C THR A 620 19.24 13.35 8.38
N ASP A 621 19.31 14.61 8.83
CA ASP A 621 20.44 15.49 8.51
C ASP A 621 21.70 15.06 9.26
N LEU A 622 21.58 14.64 10.52
CA LEU A 622 22.71 14.11 11.29
C LEU A 622 23.26 12.83 10.66
N VAL A 623 22.38 11.91 10.24
CA VAL A 623 22.78 10.68 9.52
C VAL A 623 23.50 11.03 8.22
N SER A 624 23.01 12.02 7.46
CA SER A 624 23.66 12.50 6.23
C SER A 624 25.06 13.06 6.51
N MET A 625 25.22 13.90 7.53
CA MET A 625 26.53 14.45 7.93
C MET A 625 27.51 13.35 8.34
N LEU A 626 27.07 12.35 9.12
CA LEU A 626 27.91 11.22 9.53
C LEU A 626 28.32 10.34 8.35
N LYS A 627 27.43 10.13 7.36
CA LYS A 627 27.78 9.42 6.11
C LYS A 627 28.84 10.18 5.31
N GLN A 628 28.73 11.50 5.21
CA GLN A 628 29.72 12.33 4.52
C GLN A 628 31.07 12.31 5.24
N ASP A 629 31.07 12.41 6.57
CA ASP A 629 32.28 12.36 7.40
C ASP A 629 32.97 10.99 7.30
N PHE A 630 32.20 9.90 7.29
CA PHE A 630 32.72 8.55 7.03
C PHE A 630 33.39 8.45 5.66
N LYS A 631 32.75 8.97 4.60
CA LYS A 631 33.35 9.00 3.25
C LYS A 631 34.66 9.79 3.23
N PHE A 632 34.70 10.94 3.91
CA PHE A 632 35.92 11.73 4.03
C PHE A 632 37.04 10.94 4.72
N HIS A 633 36.73 10.22 5.80
CA HIS A 633 37.68 9.35 6.49
C HIS A 633 38.18 8.15 5.66
N LEU A 634 37.39 7.66 4.71
CA LEU A 634 37.82 6.66 3.71
C LEU A 634 38.75 7.23 2.65
N LYS A 635 38.62 8.52 2.28
CA LYS A 635 39.54 9.16 1.33
C LYS A 635 40.87 9.54 1.99
N LYS A 636 40.83 9.98 3.25
CA LYS A 636 42.00 10.44 4.02
C LYS A 636 42.73 9.28 4.69
N LYS A 637 43.80 8.78 4.06
CA LYS A 637 44.53 7.61 4.54
C LYS A 637 45.52 7.86 5.70
N ASP A 638 45.58 9.05 6.28
CA ASP A 638 46.47 9.33 7.40
C ASP A 638 45.96 8.73 8.73
N GLN A 639 46.90 8.39 9.62
CA GLN A 639 46.62 7.85 10.96
C GLN A 639 46.57 8.95 12.05
N ILE A 640 46.92 10.19 11.69
CA ILE A 640 47.10 11.31 12.63
C ILE A 640 45.81 11.63 13.39
N ASN A 641 44.65 11.45 12.75
CA ASN A 641 43.33 11.77 13.30
C ASN A 641 42.50 10.53 13.67
N ILE A 642 43.12 9.44 14.13
CA ILE A 642 42.41 8.19 14.44
C ILE A 642 41.28 8.38 15.48
N GLU A 643 41.48 9.24 16.48
CA GLU A 643 40.47 9.57 17.48
C GLU A 643 39.18 10.12 16.86
N SER A 644 39.31 10.99 15.85
CA SER A 644 38.16 11.56 15.13
C SER A 644 37.42 10.47 14.34
N LYS A 645 38.16 9.58 13.66
CA LYS A 645 37.59 8.45 12.93
C LYS A 645 36.82 7.50 13.86
N VAL A 646 37.37 7.21 15.03
CA VAL A 646 36.74 6.38 16.06
C VAL A 646 35.47 7.02 16.60
N LYS A 647 35.46 8.34 16.88
CA LYS A 647 34.27 9.09 17.29
C LYS A 647 33.13 8.88 16.27
N THR A 648 33.41 9.04 14.99
CA THR A 648 32.40 8.90 13.92
C THR A 648 31.86 7.48 13.86
N MET A 649 32.71 6.44 13.93
CA MET A 649 32.24 5.05 13.91
C MET A 649 31.41 4.66 15.12
N ARG A 650 31.80 5.11 16.33
CA ARG A 650 31.02 4.87 17.54
C ARG A 650 29.67 5.59 17.49
N PHE A 651 29.63 6.82 16.97
CA PHE A 651 28.37 7.55 16.87
C PHE A 651 27.40 6.89 15.89
N ILE A 652 27.89 6.43 14.73
CA ILE A 652 27.09 5.62 13.80
C ILE A 652 26.56 4.37 14.52
N GLY A 653 27.42 3.64 15.25
CA GLY A 653 27.03 2.44 16.00
C GLY A 653 25.92 2.68 17.03
N GLU A 654 25.98 3.79 17.77
CA GLU A 654 24.92 4.18 18.71
C GLU A 654 23.59 4.48 17.99
N LEU A 655 23.62 5.20 16.87
CA LEU A 655 22.42 5.50 16.08
C LEU A 655 21.81 4.26 15.42
N VAL A 656 22.62 3.25 15.06
CA VAL A 656 22.15 1.95 14.55
C VAL A 656 21.31 1.24 15.60
N LYS A 657 21.75 1.24 16.87
CA LYS A 657 21.05 0.60 17.99
C LYS A 657 19.68 1.22 18.25
N PHE A 658 19.50 2.52 17.99
CA PHE A 658 18.21 3.21 18.05
C PHE A 658 17.36 3.09 16.76
N ASN A 659 17.82 2.33 15.75
CA ASN A 659 17.21 2.24 14.41
C ASN A 659 17.06 3.61 13.69
N ILE A 660 17.88 4.60 14.05
CA ILE A 660 17.96 5.90 13.36
C ILE A 660 18.88 5.80 12.14
N PHE A 661 20.01 5.10 12.30
CA PHE A 661 20.90 4.77 11.18
C PHE A 661 20.55 3.37 10.65
N PRO A 662 20.22 3.19 9.36
CA PRO A 662 19.84 1.89 8.83
C PRO A 662 20.93 0.83 8.98
N LYS A 663 20.53 -0.40 9.37
CA LYS A 663 21.48 -1.54 9.51
C LYS A 663 22.19 -1.85 8.19
N SER A 664 21.48 -1.73 7.06
CA SER A 664 22.02 -1.89 5.70
C SER A 664 23.21 -0.99 5.44
N ASP A 665 23.09 0.27 5.82
CA ASP A 665 24.09 1.31 5.59
C ASP A 665 25.31 1.09 6.49
N ALA A 666 25.09 0.68 7.75
CA ALA A 666 26.17 0.36 8.67
C ALA A 666 26.96 -0.86 8.21
N LEU A 667 26.27 -1.87 7.69
CA LEU A 667 26.89 -3.04 7.05
C LEU A 667 27.64 -2.67 5.76
N GLN A 668 27.17 -1.67 5.02
CA GLN A 668 27.89 -1.13 3.87
C GLN A 668 29.16 -0.37 4.30
N CYS A 669 29.10 0.43 5.38
CA CYS A 669 30.28 1.04 5.99
C CYS A 669 31.30 -0.03 6.38
N LEU A 670 30.86 -1.11 7.05
CA LEU A 670 31.73 -2.24 7.40
C LEU A 670 32.34 -2.89 6.15
N LYS A 671 31.52 -3.19 5.11
CA LYS A 671 32.00 -3.74 3.85
C LYS A 671 33.11 -2.88 3.24
N ASN A 672 32.92 -1.56 3.17
CA ASN A 672 33.91 -0.64 2.61
C ASN A 672 35.24 -0.67 3.39
N LEU A 673 35.18 -0.74 4.72
CA LEU A 673 36.38 -0.87 5.56
C LEU A 673 37.09 -2.23 5.38
N LEU A 674 36.38 -3.28 4.97
CA LEU A 674 36.97 -4.59 4.71
C LEU A 674 37.59 -4.72 3.32
N LEU A 675 37.27 -3.83 2.37
CA LEU A 675 37.87 -3.85 1.02
C LEU A 675 39.38 -3.58 1.13
N ASP A 676 39.75 -2.40 1.61
CA ASP A 676 41.11 -2.01 1.98
C ASP A 676 41.27 -2.20 3.49
N PHE A 677 41.79 -3.34 3.95
CA PHE A 677 41.85 -3.67 5.39
C PHE A 677 43.18 -3.22 6.02
N SER A 678 43.42 -1.91 5.99
CA SER A 678 44.62 -1.26 6.49
C SER A 678 44.50 -0.86 7.98
N HIS A 679 45.61 -0.41 8.59
CA HIS A 679 45.70 -0.10 10.02
C HIS A 679 44.55 0.74 10.60
N HIS A 680 44.23 1.92 10.01
CA HIS A 680 43.16 2.76 10.54
C HIS A 680 41.75 2.18 10.32
N TYR A 681 41.57 1.32 9.32
CA TYR A 681 40.28 0.78 8.91
C TYR A 681 39.95 -0.43 9.77
N ILE A 682 40.97 -1.18 10.18
CA ILE A 682 40.86 -2.17 11.25
C ILE A 682 40.33 -1.52 12.53
N GLU A 683 40.90 -0.39 12.97
CA GLU A 683 40.41 0.29 14.18
C GLU A 683 38.98 0.81 14.02
N MET A 684 38.64 1.39 12.86
CA MET A 684 37.28 1.84 12.55
C MET A 684 36.27 0.69 12.55
N ALA A 685 36.60 -0.43 11.92
CA ALA A 685 35.74 -1.62 11.83
C ALA A 685 35.52 -2.25 13.21
N CYS A 686 36.60 -2.40 13.99
CA CYS A 686 36.52 -2.95 15.34
C CYS A 686 35.69 -2.05 16.26
N ASN A 687 35.87 -0.73 16.21
CA ASN A 687 35.06 0.20 17.02
C ASN A 687 33.57 0.20 16.63
N LEU A 688 33.24 0.06 15.35
CA LEU A 688 31.85 -0.10 14.90
C LEU A 688 31.24 -1.40 15.48
N LEU A 689 31.96 -2.51 15.37
CA LEU A 689 31.52 -3.83 15.84
C LEU A 689 31.43 -3.92 17.37
N GLU A 690 32.34 -3.30 18.11
CA GLU A 690 32.24 -3.17 19.57
C GLU A 690 31.00 -2.37 19.98
N THR A 691 30.59 -1.38 19.18
CA THR A 691 29.46 -0.52 19.51
C THR A 691 28.11 -1.17 19.18
N CYS A 692 27.94 -1.73 17.96
CA CYS A 692 26.67 -2.26 17.48
C CYS A 692 26.75 -3.65 16.84
N GLY A 693 27.92 -4.30 16.81
CA GLY A 693 28.10 -5.58 16.14
C GLY A 693 27.29 -6.72 16.76
N ARG A 694 27.12 -6.77 18.09
CA ARG A 694 26.20 -7.71 18.76
C ARG A 694 24.75 -7.50 18.35
N PHE A 695 24.31 -6.24 18.30
CA PHE A 695 22.96 -5.87 17.86
C PHE A 695 22.74 -6.29 16.39
N LEU A 696 23.69 -6.00 15.50
CA LEU A 696 23.64 -6.42 14.10
C LEU A 696 23.68 -7.95 13.94
N PHE A 697 24.47 -8.64 14.77
CA PHE A 697 24.59 -10.09 14.72
C PHE A 697 23.34 -10.79 15.29
N ARG A 698 22.70 -10.26 16.34
CA ARG A 698 21.48 -10.84 16.92
C ARG A 698 20.21 -10.48 16.16
N SER A 699 20.23 -9.42 15.36
CA SER A 699 19.07 -9.01 14.56
C SER A 699 18.89 -9.95 13.35
N PRO A 700 17.68 -10.50 13.11
CA PRO A 700 17.45 -11.51 12.08
C PRO A 700 17.65 -10.99 10.65
N ASP A 701 17.41 -9.70 10.43
CA ASP A 701 17.58 -9.01 9.14
C ASP A 701 19.05 -8.75 8.77
N SER A 702 19.95 -8.62 9.76
CA SER A 702 21.38 -8.37 9.55
C SER A 702 22.31 -9.51 9.96
N HIS A 703 21.83 -10.55 10.64
CA HIS A 703 22.64 -11.65 11.18
C HIS A 703 23.57 -12.26 10.14
N GLN A 704 23.01 -12.71 9.01
CA GLN A 704 23.76 -13.44 8.00
C GLN A 704 24.89 -12.60 7.40
N ARG A 705 24.61 -11.34 7.04
CA ARG A 705 25.63 -10.42 6.51
C ARG A 705 26.71 -10.12 7.55
N THR A 706 26.31 -9.88 8.79
CA THR A 706 27.24 -9.61 9.90
C THR A 706 28.16 -10.81 10.12
N LYS A 707 27.63 -12.04 10.12
CA LYS A 707 28.40 -13.28 10.23
C LYS A 707 29.44 -13.39 9.11
N VAL A 708 29.04 -13.18 7.86
CA VAL A 708 29.96 -13.22 6.70
C VAL A 708 31.09 -12.19 6.84
N TYR A 709 30.79 -10.96 7.26
CA TYR A 709 31.83 -9.95 7.44
C TYR A 709 32.77 -10.25 8.61
N LEU A 710 32.26 -10.79 9.73
CA LEU A 710 33.08 -11.25 10.85
C LEU A 710 34.03 -12.38 10.44
N GLU A 711 33.57 -13.35 9.65
CA GLU A 711 34.40 -14.42 9.10
C GLU A 711 35.46 -13.88 8.12
N GLN A 712 35.09 -12.91 7.27
CA GLN A 712 36.03 -12.24 6.36
C GLN A 712 37.15 -11.51 7.12
N MET A 713 36.84 -10.84 8.23
CA MET A 713 37.84 -10.20 9.11
C MET A 713 38.82 -11.23 9.65
N MET A 714 38.33 -12.36 10.16
CA MET A 714 39.19 -13.43 10.69
C MET A 714 40.06 -14.07 9.60
N ARG A 715 39.54 -14.21 8.38
CA ARG A 715 40.32 -14.67 7.23
C ARG A 715 41.39 -13.67 6.83
N LYS A 716 41.08 -12.38 6.75
CA LYS A 716 42.06 -11.32 6.43
C LYS A 716 43.15 -11.25 7.50
N LYS A 717 42.80 -11.38 8.77
CA LYS A 717 43.76 -11.50 9.89
C LYS A 717 44.74 -12.66 9.71
N ALA A 718 44.28 -13.81 9.22
CA ALA A 718 45.12 -15.00 9.05
C ALA A 718 46.05 -14.91 7.82
N VAL A 719 45.64 -14.17 6.78
CA VAL A 719 46.37 -14.08 5.50
C VAL A 719 47.29 -12.85 5.45
N GLN A 720 46.92 -11.74 6.09
CA GLN A 720 47.72 -10.52 6.13
C GLN A 720 48.69 -10.53 7.30
N ALA A 721 49.93 -10.08 7.07
CA ALA A 721 50.93 -9.90 8.11
C ALA A 721 50.64 -8.64 8.94
N LEU A 722 49.67 -8.73 9.86
CA LEU A 722 49.28 -7.64 10.75
C LEU A 722 50.13 -7.63 12.03
N ASP A 723 50.34 -6.44 12.60
CA ASP A 723 50.97 -6.32 13.92
C ASP A 723 50.09 -6.94 15.03
N SER A 724 50.74 -7.41 16.10
CA SER A 724 50.09 -8.12 17.21
C SER A 724 48.95 -7.31 17.85
N ARG A 725 49.05 -5.98 17.87
CA ARG A 725 47.98 -5.10 18.35
C ARG A 725 46.69 -5.25 17.53
N TYR A 726 46.79 -5.25 16.20
CA TYR A 726 45.63 -5.35 15.30
C TYR A 726 45.02 -6.74 15.29
N ILE A 727 45.86 -7.79 15.37
CA ILE A 727 45.39 -9.18 15.52
C ILE A 727 44.51 -9.30 16.76
N THR A 728 44.98 -8.79 17.90
CA THR A 728 44.25 -8.83 19.18
C THR A 728 42.95 -8.04 19.09
N MET A 729 42.97 -6.86 18.46
CA MET A 729 41.77 -6.03 18.29
C MET A 729 40.68 -6.72 17.45
N ILE A 730 41.07 -7.37 16.34
CA ILE A 730 40.16 -8.12 15.48
C ILE A 730 39.54 -9.30 16.24
N GLU A 731 40.34 -10.05 17.00
CA GLU A 731 39.85 -11.15 17.81
C GLU A 731 38.87 -10.69 18.89
N ASN A 732 39.19 -9.60 19.59
CA ASN A 732 38.32 -9.01 20.61
C ASN A 732 36.98 -8.57 20.00
N ALA A 733 36.99 -7.86 18.86
CA ALA A 733 35.76 -7.45 18.19
C ALA A 733 34.94 -8.65 17.69
N PHE A 734 35.60 -9.69 17.17
CA PHE A 734 34.95 -10.92 16.72
C PHE A 734 34.25 -11.65 17.86
N TYR A 735 34.97 -11.94 18.95
CA TYR A 735 34.42 -12.65 20.11
C TYR A 735 33.49 -11.76 20.95
N TYR A 736 33.58 -10.44 20.82
CA TYR A 736 32.56 -9.55 21.33
C TYR A 736 31.24 -9.82 20.62
N CYS A 737 31.21 -9.77 19.28
CA CYS A 737 29.98 -9.96 18.50
C CYS A 737 29.43 -11.39 18.58
N ASN A 738 30.34 -12.37 18.45
CA ASN A 738 30.05 -13.80 18.45
C ASN A 738 30.88 -14.49 19.55
N PRO A 739 30.45 -14.40 20.81
CA PRO A 739 31.18 -15.02 21.92
C PRO A 739 31.28 -16.54 21.71
N PRO A 740 32.44 -17.16 22.01
CA PRO A 740 32.58 -18.60 21.91
C PRO A 740 31.61 -19.29 22.85
N GLU A 741 31.17 -20.49 22.48
CA GLU A 741 30.23 -21.29 23.27
C GLU A 741 30.82 -21.56 24.67
N ALA A 742 30.40 -20.77 25.65
CA ALA A 742 30.65 -21.11 27.04
C ALA A 742 29.86 -22.40 27.34
N PRO A 743 30.48 -23.42 27.98
CA PRO A 743 29.72 -24.58 28.41
C PRO A 743 28.60 -24.07 29.31
N MET A 744 27.34 -24.31 28.91
CA MET A 744 26.19 -23.97 29.72
C MET A 744 26.46 -24.51 31.12
N SER A 745 26.68 -23.64 32.10
CA SER A 745 26.71 -24.07 33.49
C SER A 745 25.33 -24.69 33.70
N VAL A 746 25.28 -26.01 33.89
CA VAL A 746 24.03 -26.72 34.13
C VAL A 746 23.36 -25.99 35.28
N ARG A 747 22.31 -25.21 34.99
CA ARG A 747 21.44 -24.69 36.05
C ARG A 747 20.93 -25.95 36.71
N VAL A 748 21.37 -26.21 37.93
CA VAL A 748 20.84 -27.30 38.74
C VAL A 748 19.33 -27.10 38.73
N VAL A 749 18.60 -28.01 38.06
CA VAL A 749 17.14 -27.99 38.04
C VAL A 749 16.71 -28.21 39.47
N ARG A 750 16.21 -27.15 40.10
CA ARG A 750 15.83 -27.18 41.51
C ARG A 750 14.33 -27.45 41.57
N PRO A 751 13.87 -28.27 42.54
CA PRO A 751 12.44 -28.45 42.76
C PRO A 751 11.72 -27.11 42.93
N PRO A 752 10.45 -26.98 42.51
CA PRO A 752 9.67 -25.73 42.57
C PRO A 752 9.67 -25.06 43.96
N LEU A 753 9.72 -25.87 45.02
CA LEU A 753 9.82 -25.39 46.40
C LEU A 753 11.11 -24.58 46.65
N HIS A 754 12.24 -25.03 46.12
CA HIS A 754 13.51 -24.32 46.27
C HIS A 754 13.54 -23.02 45.45
N GLU A 755 12.92 -23.01 44.28
CA GLU A 755 12.76 -21.78 43.49
C GLU A 755 11.86 -20.77 44.18
N TYR A 756 10.76 -21.24 44.77
CA TYR A 756 9.85 -20.40 45.55
C TYR A 756 10.55 -19.83 46.80
N ILE A 757 11.29 -20.65 47.56
CA ILE A 757 12.08 -20.17 48.71
C ILE A 757 13.12 -19.14 48.27
N ARG A 758 13.76 -19.34 47.12
CA ARG A 758 14.77 -18.41 46.59
C ARG A 758 14.14 -17.10 46.11
N LYS A 759 12.97 -17.15 45.46
CA LYS A 759 12.18 -15.97 45.13
C LYS A 759 11.81 -15.22 46.41
N LEU A 760 11.33 -15.92 47.43
CA LEU A 760 11.05 -15.35 48.75
C LEU A 760 12.28 -14.68 49.36
N LEU A 761 13.43 -15.36 49.43
CA LEU A 761 14.61 -14.82 50.11
C LEU A 761 15.33 -13.72 49.33
N TYR A 762 15.39 -13.81 48.01
CA TYR A 762 16.23 -12.93 47.18
C TYR A 762 15.45 -11.90 46.36
N LYS A 763 14.15 -12.09 46.14
CA LYS A 763 13.28 -11.10 45.49
C LYS A 763 12.29 -10.48 46.46
N ASP A 764 11.57 -11.27 47.24
CA ASP A 764 10.41 -10.74 47.98
C ASP A 764 10.81 -10.24 49.40
N LEU A 765 11.75 -10.89 50.07
CA LEU A 765 12.28 -10.57 51.42
C LEU A 765 13.68 -9.92 51.37
N ALA A 766 14.05 -9.33 50.23
CA ALA A 766 15.27 -8.53 50.15
C ALA A 766 15.15 -7.29 51.06
N LYS A 767 16.29 -6.74 51.51
CA LYS A 767 16.33 -5.57 52.42
C LYS A 767 15.49 -4.36 51.96
N SER A 768 15.25 -4.23 50.66
CA SER A 768 14.45 -3.16 50.04
C SER A 768 12.95 -3.47 49.91
N ASN A 769 12.54 -4.73 50.09
CA ASN A 769 11.23 -5.23 49.69
C ASN A 769 10.44 -5.82 50.88
N THR A 770 11.10 -5.97 52.02
CA THR A 770 10.56 -6.57 53.25
C THR A 770 9.35 -5.86 53.83
N GLU A 771 9.17 -4.56 53.56
CA GLU A 771 8.01 -3.79 54.02
C GLU A 771 6.77 -3.94 53.11
N LYS A 772 6.89 -4.60 51.95
CA LYS A 772 5.82 -4.75 50.96
C LYS A 772 5.17 -6.15 50.93
N VAL A 773 5.57 -7.05 51.85
CA VAL A 773 5.14 -8.45 51.93
C VAL A 773 4.31 -8.68 53.18
#